data_AF-A0A2V2GN08-F1
#
_entry.id   AF-A0A2V2GN08-F1
#
_cell.length_a   1.000
_cell.length_b   1.000
_cell.length_c   1.000
_cell.angle_alpha   90.00
_cell.angle_beta   90.00
_cell.angle_gamma   90.00
#
_symmetry.space_group_name_H-M   'P 1'
#
loop_
_entity.id
_entity.type
_entity.pdbx_description
1 polymer ?
#
loop_
_entity_poly.entity_id
_entity_poly.type
_entity_poly.pdbx_seq_one_letter_code
_entity_poly.pdbx_strand_id
1 'polypeptide(L)'
;MKRNLFKRGMAGLLSLVMCLTALVGLGTTTAFAAGEQAEVYLISFPRSGDANLDYGGSWGHPNLQYMNGWYSGNSKYTTIRAMHSYEGNICYCIEPGTAQETGDRYTSKDETFWDNLPADFNSTISPYEMKLFIGRIMQYGYTGPISTSWRSQNSADAAALAEAMATQVLIWETIVGERDADFDHVSPGSYDAVKESVSAEHPLYSRFCSYYDSIVASVQRHSTVPSFMSKNAYRAQSVELAWDGTNYTATLTDSNRVLSDYSFSANEDGISFSVSGNKLTITAANAPSGSVRITASKTGSTRRGIITWTDGRYAPGAGIQDVISYAQSVSDPVQAFLNLKVSYGSAKIVKTSEDGKVDNLTFTVTGNGVNQTVKTNARGEIQIDNLMPGVYTVTEMDYDKYEPQESRRVTVVSGQVSTVNFNNKLKRGDLQIVKSSEDNLNEGVTFHLYGTSLSGIVVDEYAATDANGVATFEDVLISGSTPYTVEEVDTAVRYVVPEAQSAPINWNEVTNRSFLNILKKFSVTVTKSDAETGTAQGDASLAGAVYGIYKGETLVDTYTTDKNGQFVTKEYICDNDWTVREITPSEGYLLDTTVHKVGAEPQLYTVEHNQTANDVTEQVTKGNIAIIKHTDNGETQIETPEGGAEFAVYLKAAGSYENAKSSERDYLTCDENGFAQTKELPYGIYTVHQVSGWEGSEKMPDFDVFISQNGATYRYLINNAPFNSFIKIVKQDAETGKTIPYAGAGFKIYDPDGNPVTMTFTYPTPTTIDVFYTNAEGSLVTPEKLPFGKGYSIVEVQAPYGYVLDETPVYFDVTEDNSTEESGVTVVKVDKPNMAQKGTITVEKTGEMFFGVSVIGGVDESGNELPTIYQPQYEKRGLPGAVYEIIAAEDIITQDGTVRNQKGEVVDTVTTDENGTAVSRELYLGKYEVREITAPYKKAAVEIPATGTPTEPGKPTGPDSPQTGDNSNMILWIALLFISGGAVIGITAYSKKKKENAE
;
A
#
# COMPACT_ATOMS: atom_id res chain seq x y z
N MET A 1 48.51 30.17 -7.88
CA MET A 1 49.18 31.46 -8.20
C MET A 1 50.69 31.23 -8.37
N LYS A 2 51.52 32.26 -8.56
CA LYS A 2 52.92 32.16 -9.05
C LYS A 2 53.93 31.51 -8.06
N ARG A 3 55.01 30.99 -8.68
CA ARG A 3 56.35 30.62 -8.16
C ARG A 3 56.85 31.35 -6.89
N ASN A 4 57.67 30.65 -6.10
CA ASN A 4 58.99 31.08 -5.57
C ASN A 4 59.63 29.93 -4.75
N LEU A 5 60.92 29.90 -4.39
CA LEU A 5 62.19 30.11 -5.14
C LEU A 5 63.35 29.56 -4.23
N PHE A 6 64.54 29.34 -4.79
CA PHE A 6 65.76 28.86 -4.11
C PHE A 6 66.04 29.44 -2.70
N LYS A 7 66.42 28.56 -1.74
CA LYS A 7 67.55 28.73 -0.78
C LYS A 7 67.65 27.58 0.23
N ARG A 8 68.60 26.65 0.03
CA ARG A 8 69.20 25.75 1.07
C ARG A 8 70.37 24.97 0.45
N GLY A 9 71.60 25.45 0.67
CA GLY A 9 72.80 24.87 0.04
C GLY A 9 74.14 25.43 0.54
N MET A 10 74.19 25.98 1.75
CA MET A 10 75.39 26.64 2.31
C MET A 10 75.66 26.36 3.81
N ALA A 11 74.81 25.58 4.48
CA ALA A 11 75.01 25.24 5.90
C ALA A 11 75.93 24.02 6.09
N GLY A 12 75.85 23.02 5.19
CA GLY A 12 76.58 21.76 5.31
C GLY A 12 78.11 21.83 5.10
N LEU A 13 78.66 23.00 4.74
CA LEU A 13 80.10 23.19 4.54
C LEU A 13 80.83 23.72 5.80
N LEU A 14 80.10 24.19 6.82
CA LEU A 14 80.68 24.84 7.99
C LEU A 14 80.92 23.89 9.18
N SER A 15 80.09 22.86 9.36
CA SER A 15 80.30 21.84 10.41
C SER A 15 81.50 20.93 10.12
N LEU A 16 81.80 20.66 8.84
CA LEU A 16 82.94 19.83 8.43
C LEU A 16 84.29 20.48 8.76
N VAL A 17 84.35 21.81 8.90
CA VAL A 17 85.58 22.56 9.15
C VAL A 17 85.93 22.60 10.64
N MET A 18 84.94 22.65 11.54
CA MET A 18 85.20 22.69 13.00
C MET A 18 85.62 21.33 13.57
N CYS A 19 85.16 20.22 13.00
CA CYS A 19 85.56 18.88 13.43
C CYS A 19 86.97 18.47 12.98
N LEU A 20 87.62 19.24 12.10
CA LEU A 20 88.98 18.94 11.61
C LEU A 20 90.09 19.74 12.31
N THR A 21 89.76 20.68 13.20
CA THR A 21 90.74 21.52 13.92
C THR A 21 91.02 21.07 15.37
N ALA A 22 90.39 19.99 15.83
CA ALA A 22 90.69 19.35 17.12
C ALA A 22 91.84 18.31 17.02
N LEU A 23 92.24 17.96 15.81
CA LEU A 23 93.47 17.26 15.47
C LEU A 23 94.39 18.25 14.73
N VAL A 24 95.70 18.00 14.73
CA VAL A 24 96.71 18.95 14.22
C VAL A 24 96.75 20.27 15.01
N GLY A 25 96.68 20.16 16.34
CA GLY A 25 97.25 21.15 17.26
C GLY A 25 98.78 21.15 17.20
N LEU A 26 99.37 21.30 16.01
CA LEU A 26 100.81 21.44 15.80
C LEU A 26 101.27 22.84 16.24
N GLY A 27 101.26 23.07 17.55
CA GLY A 27 102.20 24.01 18.15
C GLY A 27 103.60 23.55 17.76
N THR A 28 104.36 24.41 17.09
CA THR A 28 105.72 24.10 16.62
C THR A 28 106.65 24.03 17.82
N THR A 29 106.70 22.86 18.45
CA THR A 29 107.69 22.56 19.48
C THR A 29 109.07 22.66 18.82
N THR A 30 109.90 23.58 19.28
CA THR A 30 111.33 23.56 18.95
C THR A 30 111.91 22.37 19.68
N ALA A 31 111.98 21.23 18.99
CA ALA A 31 112.50 20.00 19.54
C ALA A 31 113.96 20.19 19.94
N PHE A 32 114.19 20.38 21.25
CA PHE A 32 115.46 20.01 21.85
C PHE A 32 115.67 18.54 21.53
N ALA A 33 116.72 18.24 20.76
CA ALA A 33 116.95 16.89 20.26
C ALA A 33 117.25 15.97 21.46
N ALA A 34 116.43 14.93 21.65
CA ALA A 34 116.71 13.88 22.61
C ALA A 34 118.06 13.24 22.27
N GLY A 35 119.07 13.47 23.11
CA GLY A 35 120.48 13.26 22.75
C GLY A 35 121.40 14.47 22.95
N GLU A 36 120.87 15.65 23.29
CA GLU A 36 121.69 16.77 23.77
C GLU A 36 122.47 16.35 25.02
N GLN A 37 123.74 16.77 25.11
CA GLN A 37 124.56 16.60 26.31
C GLN A 37 124.74 17.91 27.06
N ALA A 38 124.54 17.86 28.37
CA ALA A 38 124.73 18.99 29.28
C ALA A 38 125.40 18.55 30.57
N GLU A 39 126.06 19.50 31.23
CA GLU A 39 126.70 19.34 32.53
C GLU A 39 125.81 19.89 33.65
N VAL A 40 125.79 19.24 34.81
CA VAL A 40 125.15 19.77 36.02
C VAL A 40 126.15 20.56 36.87
N TYR A 41 125.67 21.64 37.47
CA TYR A 41 126.42 22.50 38.37
C TYR A 41 125.69 22.58 39.72
N LEU A 42 126.37 22.23 40.81
CA LEU A 42 125.78 22.20 42.15
C LEU A 42 126.09 23.50 42.90
N ILE A 43 125.05 24.11 43.46
CA ILE A 43 125.16 25.32 44.26
C ILE A 43 124.65 25.01 45.69
N SER A 44 125.61 24.85 46.60
CA SER A 44 125.36 24.62 48.02
C SER A 44 125.21 25.93 48.82
N PHE A 45 124.29 25.95 49.78
CA PHE A 45 124.04 27.06 50.72
C PHE A 45 124.19 26.60 52.18
N PRO A 46 124.70 27.46 53.09
CA PRO A 46 124.99 28.88 52.90
C PRO A 46 126.32 29.10 52.16
N ARG A 47 126.44 30.24 51.47
CA ARG A 47 127.63 30.59 50.68
C ARG A 47 128.49 31.63 51.40
N SER A 48 129.76 31.77 51.01
CA SER A 48 130.61 32.85 51.53
C SER A 48 129.96 34.23 51.29
N GLY A 49 129.85 35.03 52.35
CA GLY A 49 129.11 36.29 52.37
C GLY A 49 127.59 36.17 52.57
N ASP A 50 127.07 34.98 52.88
CA ASP A 50 125.72 34.77 53.39
C ASP A 50 125.68 35.04 54.90
N ALA A 51 124.73 35.85 55.37
CA ALA A 51 124.67 36.27 56.77
C ALA A 51 124.34 35.09 57.72
N ASN A 52 123.78 34.01 57.18
CA ASN A 52 123.44 32.80 57.93
C ASN A 52 124.54 31.72 57.88
N LEU A 53 125.76 32.06 57.42
CA LEU A 53 126.90 31.12 57.39
C LEU A 53 127.52 30.87 58.77
N ASP A 54 127.43 31.84 59.70
CA ASP A 54 127.86 31.69 61.10
C ASP A 54 126.75 31.13 62.01
N TYR A 55 125.61 30.69 61.45
CA TYR A 55 124.51 30.13 62.22
C TYR A 55 124.87 28.72 62.72
N GLY A 56 124.76 28.48 64.03
CA GLY A 56 125.24 27.25 64.68
C GLY A 56 124.47 25.95 64.37
N GLY A 57 123.54 25.99 63.39
CA GLY A 57 122.72 24.85 62.96
C GLY A 57 123.05 24.41 61.54
N SER A 58 122.89 23.11 61.26
CA SER A 58 123.08 22.57 59.91
C SER A 58 122.02 23.10 58.93
N TRP A 59 122.45 23.50 57.73
CA TRP A 59 121.56 23.85 56.61
C TRP A 59 121.08 22.62 55.81
N GLY A 60 121.61 21.44 56.12
CA GLY A 60 121.13 20.16 55.61
C GLY A 60 120.42 19.34 56.70
N HIS A 61 120.38 18.03 56.49
CA HIS A 61 119.61 17.05 57.26
C HIS A 61 120.51 15.85 57.64
N PRO A 62 120.15 15.02 58.65
CA PRO A 62 120.84 13.76 58.95
C PRO A 62 120.67 12.73 57.81
N ASN A 63 121.14 11.50 57.99
CA ASN A 63 120.71 10.41 57.09
C ASN A 63 119.18 10.23 57.24
N LEU A 64 118.45 10.19 56.13
CA LEU A 64 117.01 9.96 56.07
C LEU A 64 116.70 8.71 55.22
N GLN A 65 115.63 8.00 55.53
CA GLN A 65 115.13 6.81 54.83
C GLN A 65 113.66 7.07 54.42
N TYR A 66 113.37 7.09 53.12
CA TYR A 66 112.06 7.42 52.58
C TYR A 66 111.29 6.17 52.12
N MET A 67 110.04 6.36 51.71
CA MET A 67 109.21 5.32 51.08
C MET A 67 109.87 4.73 49.82
N ASN A 68 109.42 3.53 49.43
CA ASN A 68 109.83 2.81 48.22
C ASN A 68 111.36 2.60 48.05
N GLY A 69 112.12 2.58 49.15
CA GLY A 69 113.55 2.25 49.17
C GLY A 69 114.50 3.43 48.90
N TRP A 70 113.95 4.63 48.73
CA TRP A 70 114.72 5.86 48.57
C TRP A 70 115.35 6.33 49.90
N TYR A 71 116.40 7.14 49.82
CA TYR A 71 117.07 7.69 51.01
C TYR A 71 117.70 9.05 50.74
N SER A 72 118.25 9.71 51.76
CA SER A 72 119.18 10.82 51.57
C SER A 72 120.32 10.75 52.57
N GLY A 73 121.55 11.03 52.12
CA GLY A 73 122.74 11.02 52.96
C GLY A 73 122.89 12.32 53.77
N ASN A 74 123.48 12.22 54.96
CA ASN A 74 123.76 13.35 55.86
C ASN A 74 124.44 14.52 55.15
N SER A 75 123.76 15.67 55.10
CA SER A 75 124.23 16.91 54.48
C SER A 75 124.38 18.03 55.51
N LYS A 76 125.33 18.93 55.26
CA LYS A 76 125.48 20.20 55.98
C LYS A 76 124.90 21.41 55.24
N TYR A 77 124.47 21.22 53.99
CA TYR A 77 124.09 22.27 53.07
C TYR A 77 122.76 21.96 52.38
N THR A 78 122.02 23.00 52.02
CA THR A 78 120.95 22.90 51.02
C THR A 78 121.55 23.11 49.63
N THR A 79 121.40 22.13 48.73
CA THR A 79 122.03 22.15 47.40
C THR A 79 120.98 22.20 46.30
N ILE A 80 121.02 23.27 45.50
CA ILE A 80 120.26 23.39 44.25
C ILE A 80 121.16 23.07 43.05
N ARG A 81 120.57 22.75 41.90
CA ARG A 81 121.27 22.26 40.71
C ARG A 81 120.93 23.13 39.50
N ALA A 82 121.92 23.48 38.70
CA ALA A 82 121.76 24.26 37.47
C ALA A 82 122.28 23.45 36.27
N MET A 83 121.59 23.52 35.12
CA MET A 83 122.08 22.91 33.88
C MET A 83 123.00 23.86 33.11
N HIS A 84 124.00 23.30 32.44
CA HIS A 84 124.99 23.95 31.56
C HIS A 84 125.96 24.94 32.23
N SER A 85 125.59 25.62 33.33
CA SER A 85 126.51 26.49 34.10
C SER A 85 125.98 26.82 35.49
N TYR A 86 126.82 27.40 36.36
CA TYR A 86 126.43 27.92 37.68
C TYR A 86 125.35 29.03 37.66
N GLU A 87 125.00 29.60 36.51
CA GLU A 87 123.90 30.57 36.34
C GLU A 87 122.87 30.12 35.29
N GLY A 88 122.82 28.81 35.01
CA GLY A 88 121.83 28.23 34.11
C GLY A 88 120.45 28.06 34.74
N ASN A 89 119.52 27.52 33.95
CA ASN A 89 118.18 27.14 34.42
C ASN A 89 118.28 26.09 35.53
N ILE A 90 117.42 26.22 36.54
CA ILE A 90 117.31 25.22 37.61
C ILE A 90 116.91 23.85 37.05
N CYS A 91 117.50 22.81 37.63
CA CYS A 91 117.03 21.45 37.53
C CYS A 91 116.83 20.84 38.93
N TYR A 92 116.02 19.80 38.98
CA TYR A 92 115.65 19.12 40.22
C TYR A 92 116.03 17.65 40.15
N CYS A 93 116.60 17.13 41.23
CA CYS A 93 116.89 15.72 41.37
C CYS A 93 115.59 14.90 41.35
N ILE A 94 115.61 13.78 40.62
CA ILE A 94 114.56 12.74 40.66
C ILE A 94 115.03 11.42 41.30
N GLU A 95 116.27 11.36 41.78
CA GLU A 95 116.81 10.20 42.51
C GLU A 95 117.40 10.60 43.88
N PRO A 96 116.59 10.64 44.95
CA PRO A 96 117.09 10.81 46.31
C PRO A 96 118.20 9.79 46.64
N GLY A 97 119.33 10.25 47.16
CA GLY A 97 120.40 9.38 47.66
C GLY A 97 121.44 8.92 46.64
N THR A 98 121.18 9.00 45.32
CA THR A 98 122.23 8.83 44.29
C THR A 98 123.25 9.98 44.39
N ALA A 99 124.53 9.69 44.10
CA ALA A 99 125.61 10.66 44.13
C ALA A 99 125.60 11.61 42.90
N GLN A 100 126.14 12.81 43.07
CA GLN A 100 126.26 13.83 42.03
C GLN A 100 127.40 14.80 42.35
N GLU A 101 128.22 15.13 41.35
CA GLU A 101 129.29 16.11 41.41
C GLU A 101 129.10 17.22 40.36
N THR A 102 129.82 18.33 40.51
CA THR A 102 129.76 19.42 39.51
C THR A 102 130.61 19.09 38.28
N GLY A 103 130.02 19.21 37.10
CA GLY A 103 130.61 18.81 35.82
C GLY A 103 130.19 17.42 35.35
N ASP A 104 129.32 16.72 36.09
CA ASP A 104 128.75 15.45 35.64
C ASP A 104 127.88 15.64 34.39
N ARG A 105 128.03 14.72 33.42
CA ARG A 105 127.50 14.85 32.05
C ARG A 105 126.34 13.90 31.79
N TYR A 106 125.22 14.48 31.38
CA TYR A 106 123.96 13.80 31.12
C TYR A 106 123.62 13.78 29.64
N THR A 107 122.64 12.93 29.27
CA THR A 107 121.96 12.97 27.97
C THR A 107 120.48 13.31 28.16
N SER A 108 119.94 14.21 27.35
CA SER A 108 118.52 14.60 27.40
C SER A 108 117.57 13.48 26.93
N LYS A 109 116.42 13.39 27.59
CA LYS A 109 115.26 12.55 27.25
C LYS A 109 113.99 13.40 27.35
N ASP A 110 113.03 13.10 26.47
CA ASP A 110 111.69 13.67 26.54
C ASP A 110 110.81 12.91 27.55
N GLU A 111 109.52 13.27 27.58
CA GLU A 111 108.53 12.70 28.50
C GLU A 111 108.27 11.20 28.34
N THR A 112 108.78 10.54 27.29
CA THR A 112 108.71 9.07 27.13
C THR A 112 109.66 8.33 28.08
N PHE A 113 110.63 9.02 28.70
CA PHE A 113 111.41 8.50 29.84
C PHE A 113 110.50 7.86 30.90
N TRP A 114 109.45 8.58 31.27
CA TRP A 114 108.51 8.21 32.33
C TRP A 114 107.63 7.02 31.96
N ASP A 115 107.36 6.81 30.67
CA ASP A 115 106.56 5.69 30.18
C ASP A 115 107.33 4.35 30.22
N ASN A 116 108.64 4.39 30.53
CA ASN A 116 109.53 3.23 30.62
C ASN A 116 110.07 2.98 32.04
N LEU A 117 109.60 3.72 33.05
CA LEU A 117 110.01 3.50 34.44
C LEU A 117 109.44 2.17 34.99
N PRO A 118 110.20 1.42 35.81
CA PRO A 118 109.71 0.22 36.49
C PRO A 118 108.47 0.52 37.37
N ALA A 119 107.49 -0.37 37.39
CA ALA A 119 106.24 -0.18 38.15
C ALA A 119 106.41 -0.32 39.68
N ASP A 120 107.60 -0.74 40.12
CA ASP A 120 108.02 -0.89 41.52
C ASP A 120 108.83 0.31 42.06
N PHE A 121 109.15 1.30 41.22
CA PHE A 121 109.83 2.55 41.63
C PHE A 121 108.97 3.45 42.55
N ASN A 122 107.64 3.37 42.40
CA ASN A 122 106.64 4.07 43.22
C ASN A 122 105.38 3.19 43.29
N SER A 123 104.98 2.80 44.51
CA SER A 123 103.82 1.93 44.75
C SER A 123 102.49 2.68 44.97
N THR A 124 102.52 4.02 45.01
CA THR A 124 101.38 4.89 45.35
C THR A 124 100.68 5.45 44.11
N ILE A 125 101.44 5.82 43.07
CA ILE A 125 100.94 6.42 41.82
C ILE A 125 101.66 5.86 40.60
N SER A 126 100.99 5.84 39.45
CA SER A 126 101.57 5.35 38.19
C SER A 126 102.64 6.30 37.63
N PRO A 127 103.58 5.82 36.79
CA PRO A 127 104.55 6.69 36.12
C PRO A 127 103.93 7.79 35.23
N TYR A 128 102.70 7.57 34.74
CA TYR A 128 101.92 8.60 34.06
C TYR A 128 101.51 9.73 35.01
N GLU A 129 101.02 9.38 36.20
CA GLU A 129 100.65 10.34 37.26
C GLU A 129 101.89 11.05 37.82
N MET A 130 103.01 10.34 38.01
CA MET A 130 104.29 10.95 38.38
C MET A 130 104.70 12.05 37.39
N LYS A 131 104.73 11.74 36.08
CA LYS A 131 104.99 12.72 35.00
C LYS A 131 104.00 13.89 35.03
N LEU A 132 102.70 13.60 35.18
CA LEU A 132 101.63 14.59 35.19
C LEU A 132 101.78 15.56 36.37
N PHE A 133 102.00 15.04 37.57
CA PHE A 133 102.17 15.83 38.78
C PHE A 133 103.49 16.60 38.78
N ILE A 134 104.61 16.00 38.38
CA ILE A 134 105.89 16.72 38.24
C ILE A 134 105.76 17.91 37.27
N GLY A 135 105.07 17.72 36.12
CA GLY A 135 104.77 18.80 35.19
C GLY A 135 103.85 19.89 35.76
N ARG A 136 102.95 19.55 36.69
CA ARG A 136 102.08 20.50 37.41
C ARG A 136 102.81 21.20 38.57
N ILE A 137 103.69 20.52 39.28
CA ILE A 137 104.58 21.09 40.31
C ILE A 137 105.46 22.17 39.65
N MET A 138 106.10 21.87 38.53
CA MET A 138 106.83 22.87 37.73
C MET A 138 105.94 23.98 37.14
N GLN A 139 104.62 23.80 37.07
CA GLN A 139 103.71 24.86 36.60
C GLN A 139 103.38 25.89 37.68
N TYR A 140 103.57 25.54 38.95
CA TYR A 140 103.23 26.38 40.10
C TYR A 140 104.42 26.70 41.03
N GLY A 141 105.55 26.00 40.88
CA GLY A 141 106.82 26.26 41.57
C GLY A 141 107.89 26.86 40.66
N TYR A 142 109.13 26.90 41.16
CA TYR A 142 110.22 27.65 40.54
C TYR A 142 110.83 26.93 39.33
N THR A 143 110.91 27.61 38.18
CA THR A 143 111.57 27.12 36.95
C THR A 143 112.52 28.16 36.33
N GLY A 144 113.06 29.07 37.15
CA GLY A 144 113.92 30.18 36.68
C GLY A 144 115.42 29.84 36.60
N PRO A 145 116.25 30.79 36.14
CA PRO A 145 117.70 30.70 36.23
C PRO A 145 118.20 30.86 37.67
N ILE A 146 119.24 30.11 38.02
CA ILE A 146 119.98 30.27 39.28
C ILE A 146 120.96 31.44 39.15
N SER A 147 121.36 32.07 40.26
CA SER A 147 122.48 33.00 40.26
C SER A 147 123.54 32.70 41.32
N THR A 148 124.81 32.93 40.96
CA THR A 148 125.96 32.99 41.88
C THR A 148 125.82 34.09 42.94
N SER A 149 124.98 35.10 42.67
CA SER A 149 124.75 36.23 43.56
C SER A 149 123.81 35.95 44.75
N TRP A 150 122.85 35.01 44.63
CA TRP A 150 121.82 34.78 45.67
C TRP A 150 122.40 34.66 47.08
N ARG A 151 121.82 35.37 48.05
CA ARG A 151 122.15 35.26 49.49
C ARG A 151 120.88 35.27 50.35
N SER A 152 120.83 34.44 51.39
CA SER A 152 119.60 34.18 52.15
C SER A 152 119.10 35.35 52.99
N GLN A 153 119.93 36.37 53.24
CA GLN A 153 119.48 37.66 53.80
C GLN A 153 118.67 38.52 52.82
N ASN A 154 118.79 38.30 51.50
CA ASN A 154 118.09 39.09 50.49
C ASN A 154 116.68 38.52 50.28
N SER A 155 115.63 39.31 50.53
CA SER A 155 114.26 38.78 50.54
C SER A 155 113.77 38.20 49.19
N ALA A 156 114.33 38.61 48.05
CA ALA A 156 114.01 38.05 46.74
C ALA A 156 114.71 36.70 46.51
N ASP A 157 116.02 36.65 46.72
CA ASP A 157 116.85 35.42 46.65
C ASP A 157 116.33 34.35 47.62
N ALA A 158 115.98 34.76 48.85
CA ALA A 158 115.39 33.92 49.88
C ALA A 158 113.96 33.46 49.56
N ALA A 159 113.26 34.11 48.64
CA ALA A 159 111.98 33.65 48.12
C ALA A 159 112.22 32.61 47.00
N ALA A 160 113.04 32.93 46.00
CA ALA A 160 113.39 32.02 44.91
C ALA A 160 114.04 30.71 45.41
N LEU A 161 114.95 30.79 46.40
CA LEU A 161 115.57 29.62 47.01
C LEU A 161 114.55 28.78 47.81
N ALA A 162 113.64 29.41 48.56
CA ALA A 162 112.60 28.70 49.30
C ALA A 162 111.55 28.04 48.38
N GLU A 163 111.19 28.70 47.29
CA GLU A 163 110.31 28.17 46.24
C GLU A 163 110.97 27.02 45.48
N ALA A 164 112.27 27.12 45.16
CA ALA A 164 113.06 26.05 44.59
C ALA A 164 113.17 24.83 45.53
N MET A 165 113.39 25.05 46.83
CA MET A 165 113.38 23.98 47.84
C MET A 165 112.00 23.30 47.91
N ALA A 166 110.90 24.07 47.91
CA ALA A 166 109.54 23.53 47.91
C ALA A 166 109.27 22.71 46.64
N THR A 167 109.74 23.19 45.49
CA THR A 167 109.63 22.50 44.20
C THR A 167 110.41 21.18 44.21
N GLN A 168 111.65 21.18 44.73
CA GLN A 168 112.48 19.97 44.87
C GLN A 168 111.84 18.94 45.80
N VAL A 169 111.32 19.36 46.96
CA VAL A 169 110.69 18.47 47.94
C VAL A 169 109.41 17.86 47.36
N LEU A 170 108.55 18.63 46.69
CA LEU A 170 107.33 18.10 46.08
C LEU A 170 107.61 17.16 44.90
N ILE A 171 108.67 17.40 44.12
CA ILE A 171 109.15 16.46 43.12
C ILE A 171 109.59 15.16 43.82
N TRP A 172 110.38 15.22 44.88
CA TRP A 172 110.80 14.04 45.63
C TRP A 172 109.64 13.29 46.29
N GLU A 173 108.64 13.96 46.90
CA GLU A 173 107.43 13.31 47.41
C GLU A 173 106.68 12.54 46.32
N THR A 174 106.64 13.11 45.10
CA THR A 174 106.04 12.48 43.92
C THR A 174 106.87 11.31 43.39
N ILE A 175 108.19 11.31 43.59
CA ILE A 175 109.06 10.16 43.28
C ILE A 175 108.89 9.04 44.31
N VAL A 176 109.04 9.33 45.60
CA VAL A 176 109.09 8.29 46.65
C VAL A 176 107.73 7.67 46.96
N GLY A 177 106.62 8.29 46.56
CA GLY A 177 105.26 7.80 46.81
C GLY A 177 104.54 8.44 47.98
N GLU A 178 104.96 9.63 48.42
CA GLU A 178 104.24 10.46 49.41
C GLU A 178 103.09 11.30 48.79
N ARG A 179 102.67 10.99 47.55
CA ARG A 179 101.56 11.65 46.83
C ARG A 179 100.65 10.65 46.13
N ASP A 180 99.34 10.87 46.20
CA ASP A 180 98.31 10.04 45.57
C ASP A 180 97.74 10.59 44.25
N ALA A 181 96.72 9.92 43.70
CA ALA A 181 96.10 10.21 42.41
C ALA A 181 95.22 11.49 42.36
N ASP A 182 94.89 12.13 43.49
CA ASP A 182 94.32 13.49 43.54
C ASP A 182 95.33 14.53 44.11
N PHE A 183 96.59 14.11 44.32
CA PHE A 183 97.75 14.85 44.85
C PHE A 183 97.74 15.11 46.37
N ASP A 184 96.94 14.36 47.13
CA ASP A 184 96.96 14.43 48.59
C ASP A 184 98.24 13.79 49.15
N HIS A 185 98.68 14.23 50.33
CA HIS A 185 99.91 13.73 50.96
C HIS A 185 99.67 12.36 51.61
N VAL A 186 100.51 11.39 51.24
CA VAL A 186 100.47 10.02 51.77
C VAL A 186 101.49 9.89 52.89
N SER A 187 101.03 9.48 54.07
CA SER A 187 101.88 9.38 55.25
C SER A 187 102.98 8.32 55.09
N PRO A 188 104.27 8.64 55.33
CA PRO A 188 105.38 7.71 55.20
C PRO A 188 105.43 6.62 56.28
N GLY A 189 104.56 6.68 57.30
CA GLY A 189 104.36 5.62 58.29
C GLY A 189 105.54 5.45 59.25
N SER A 190 106.50 4.57 58.90
CA SER A 190 107.73 4.32 59.65
C SER A 190 109.01 4.76 58.91
N TYR A 191 108.85 5.39 57.75
CA TYR A 191 109.91 6.09 57.03
C TYR A 191 109.90 7.58 57.43
N ASP A 192 111.03 8.26 57.28
CA ASP A 192 111.13 9.71 57.45
C ASP A 192 110.37 10.41 56.31
N ALA A 193 109.75 11.57 56.55
CA ALA A 193 109.08 12.31 55.47
C ALA A 193 110.10 13.06 54.60
N VAL A 194 109.90 13.10 53.28
CA VAL A 194 110.75 13.89 52.35
C VAL A 194 110.79 15.37 52.73
N LYS A 195 109.73 15.92 53.33
CA LYS A 195 109.70 17.30 53.85
C LYS A 195 110.74 17.56 54.95
N GLU A 196 111.19 16.54 55.68
CA GLU A 196 112.24 16.63 56.72
C GLU A 196 113.65 16.76 56.15
N SER A 197 113.83 16.59 54.83
CA SER A 197 115.07 17.00 54.13
C SER A 197 115.36 18.50 54.26
N VAL A 198 114.35 19.31 54.60
CA VAL A 198 114.54 20.69 55.06
C VAL A 198 114.28 20.74 56.57
N SER A 199 115.35 20.89 57.35
CA SER A 199 115.27 21.00 58.81
C SER A 199 114.34 22.14 59.25
N ALA A 200 113.59 21.92 60.34
CA ALA A 200 112.76 22.97 60.96
C ALA A 200 113.58 24.16 61.48
N GLU A 201 114.87 23.95 61.78
CA GLU A 201 115.85 24.99 62.16
C GLU A 201 116.42 25.74 60.95
N HIS A 202 116.06 25.36 59.71
CA HIS A 202 116.58 25.99 58.50
C HIS A 202 116.08 27.45 58.39
N PRO A 203 116.96 28.46 58.16
CA PRO A 203 116.55 29.88 58.17
C PRO A 203 115.42 30.27 57.21
N LEU A 204 115.17 29.46 56.17
CA LEU A 204 114.08 29.67 55.20
C LEU A 204 112.84 28.78 55.41
N TYR A 205 112.79 27.94 56.45
CA TYR A 205 111.76 26.88 56.63
C TYR A 205 110.31 27.40 56.53
N SER A 206 110.00 28.54 57.16
CA SER A 206 108.67 29.17 57.09
C SER A 206 108.27 29.61 55.66
N ARG A 207 109.22 30.13 54.88
CA ARG A 207 109.00 30.50 53.47
C ARG A 207 108.83 29.24 52.61
N PHE A 208 109.67 28.23 52.85
CA PHE A 208 109.61 26.93 52.18
C PHE A 208 108.24 26.28 52.37
N CYS A 209 107.72 26.20 53.60
CA CYS A 209 106.37 25.69 53.87
C CYS A 209 105.29 26.51 53.16
N SER A 210 105.40 27.85 53.15
CA SER A 210 104.44 28.72 52.46
C SER A 210 104.37 28.47 50.95
N TYR A 211 105.51 28.26 50.29
CA TYR A 211 105.56 27.89 48.87
C TYR A 211 105.09 26.46 48.62
N TYR A 212 105.48 25.51 49.48
CA TYR A 212 105.05 24.12 49.43
C TYR A 212 103.52 24.02 49.47
N ASP A 213 102.87 24.64 50.46
CA ASP A 213 101.42 24.58 50.63
C ASP A 213 100.69 25.26 49.45
N SER A 214 101.26 26.34 48.90
CA SER A 214 100.76 27.05 47.71
C SER A 214 100.84 26.19 46.43
N ILE A 215 101.95 25.48 46.22
CA ILE A 215 102.11 24.57 45.08
C ILE A 215 101.13 23.39 45.20
N VAL A 216 101.02 22.76 46.38
CA VAL A 216 100.08 21.65 46.64
C VAL A 216 98.65 22.06 46.31
N ALA A 217 98.17 23.16 46.87
CA ALA A 217 96.82 23.67 46.62
C ALA A 217 96.58 24.00 45.13
N SER A 218 97.61 24.43 44.41
CA SER A 218 97.53 24.73 42.98
C SER A 218 97.46 23.46 42.11
N VAL A 219 98.24 22.42 42.45
CA VAL A 219 98.19 21.12 41.77
C VAL A 219 96.83 20.43 42.00
N GLN A 220 96.33 20.42 43.24
CA GLN A 220 94.99 19.91 43.57
C GLN A 220 93.90 20.69 42.82
N ARG A 221 93.93 22.03 42.85
CA ARG A 221 92.96 22.89 42.12
C ARG A 221 93.03 22.70 40.61
N HIS A 222 94.15 22.24 40.05
CA HIS A 222 94.27 21.95 38.62
C HIS A 222 93.19 20.95 38.16
N SER A 223 92.96 19.87 38.90
CA SER A 223 92.02 18.79 38.53
C SER A 223 90.60 18.93 39.08
N THR A 224 90.28 20.02 39.82
CA THR A 224 88.94 20.24 40.36
C THR A 224 87.90 20.57 39.27
N VAL A 225 86.76 19.87 39.31
CA VAL A 225 85.58 20.04 38.44
C VAL A 225 84.39 20.64 39.22
N PRO A 226 83.36 21.21 38.54
CA PRO A 226 82.16 21.70 39.21
C PRO A 226 81.42 20.59 39.98
N SER A 227 80.91 20.90 41.18
CA SER A 227 80.45 19.87 42.14
C SER A 227 79.25 19.02 41.71
N PHE A 228 78.46 19.49 40.76
CA PHE A 228 77.31 18.76 40.17
C PHE A 228 77.67 18.00 38.88
N MET A 229 78.95 17.97 38.50
CA MET A 229 79.44 17.29 37.28
C MET A 229 80.45 16.19 37.63
N SER A 230 80.54 15.17 36.78
CA SER A 230 81.50 14.06 36.97
C SER A 230 82.68 14.17 36.02
N LYS A 231 83.90 13.87 36.50
CA LYS A 231 85.08 13.58 35.65
C LYS A 231 84.80 12.44 34.64
N ASN A 232 83.79 11.58 34.87
CA ASN A 232 83.44 10.43 34.04
C ASN A 232 82.00 10.53 33.49
N ALA A 233 81.86 10.54 32.15
CA ALA A 233 80.58 10.69 31.45
C ALA A 233 79.51 9.61 31.78
N TYR A 234 79.92 8.40 32.18
CA TYR A 234 78.99 7.33 32.58
C TYR A 234 78.45 7.49 34.02
N ARG A 235 79.09 8.35 34.83
CA ARG A 235 78.66 8.71 36.20
C ARG A 235 78.06 10.11 36.28
N ALA A 236 77.75 10.73 35.14
CA ALA A 236 77.15 12.05 35.05
C ALA A 236 75.69 12.04 35.56
N GLN A 237 75.37 12.94 36.49
CA GLN A 237 74.03 13.08 37.07
C GLN A 237 72.99 13.50 36.02
N SER A 238 71.70 13.34 36.31
CA SER A 238 70.60 13.82 35.48
C SER A 238 69.89 15.00 36.16
N VAL A 239 69.65 16.07 35.41
CA VAL A 239 68.90 17.26 35.85
C VAL A 239 67.65 17.42 34.98
N GLU A 240 66.52 17.73 35.59
CA GLU A 240 65.27 18.00 34.87
C GLU A 240 65.14 19.50 34.57
N LEU A 241 64.71 19.84 33.35
CA LEU A 241 64.38 21.23 32.99
C LEU A 241 62.89 21.48 33.27
N ALA A 242 62.58 22.45 34.13
CA ALA A 242 61.21 22.87 34.39
C ALA A 242 60.76 23.93 33.38
N TRP A 243 59.48 23.92 32.98
CA TRP A 243 58.92 24.98 32.14
C TRP A 243 58.62 26.24 32.97
N ASP A 244 59.27 27.36 32.66
CA ASP A 244 59.14 28.63 33.38
C ASP A 244 57.98 29.54 32.88
N GLY A 245 57.27 29.09 31.84
CA GLY A 245 56.27 29.88 31.11
C GLY A 245 56.73 30.35 29.73
N THR A 246 58.05 30.42 29.49
CA THR A 246 58.67 30.85 28.23
C THR A 246 59.70 29.85 27.69
N ASN A 247 60.46 29.19 28.57
CA ASN A 247 61.51 28.21 28.25
C ASN A 247 61.52 27.03 29.22
N TYR A 248 62.26 25.97 28.87
CA TYR A 248 62.66 24.91 29.78
C TYR A 248 63.99 25.31 30.44
N THR A 249 64.03 25.39 31.77
CA THR A 249 65.17 25.92 32.53
C THR A 249 65.56 25.09 33.76
N ALA A 250 66.84 25.14 34.13
CA ALA A 250 67.36 24.62 35.40
C ALA A 250 68.53 25.50 35.90
N THR A 251 68.65 25.67 37.22
CA THR A 251 69.77 26.40 37.85
C THR A 251 70.49 25.52 38.87
N LEU A 252 71.79 25.33 38.66
CA LEU A 252 72.67 24.47 39.46
C LEU A 252 73.70 25.31 40.20
N THR A 253 74.11 24.88 41.40
CA THR A 253 75.05 25.62 42.26
C THR A 253 76.30 24.80 42.51
N ASP A 254 77.46 25.35 42.20
CA ASP A 254 78.78 24.73 42.39
C ASP A 254 79.32 25.04 43.80
N SER A 255 79.65 24.01 44.58
CA SER A 255 80.32 24.15 45.87
C SER A 255 81.83 24.35 45.74
N ASN A 256 82.43 23.89 44.64
CA ASN A 256 83.89 23.86 44.45
C ASN A 256 84.45 25.21 43.97
N ARG A 257 83.56 26.12 43.51
CA ARG A 257 83.88 27.47 43.04
C ARG A 257 84.94 27.45 41.93
N VAL A 258 84.64 26.68 40.89
CA VAL A 258 85.45 26.55 39.67
C VAL A 258 84.67 26.87 38.39
N LEU A 259 83.37 27.17 38.41
CA LEU A 259 82.60 27.47 37.17
C LEU A 259 83.22 28.54 36.27
N SER A 260 83.90 29.55 36.84
CA SER A 260 84.67 30.57 36.12
C SER A 260 85.77 30.00 35.22
N ASP A 261 86.28 28.84 35.60
CA ASP A 261 87.44 28.19 35.00
C ASP A 261 87.01 27.28 33.83
N TYR A 262 85.70 27.13 33.57
CA TYR A 262 85.13 26.18 32.60
C TYR A 262 84.23 26.84 31.54
N SER A 263 84.26 26.29 30.32
CA SER A 263 83.30 26.55 29.24
C SER A 263 82.34 25.37 29.08
N PHE A 264 81.11 25.61 28.60
CA PHE A 264 80.02 24.62 28.58
C PHE A 264 79.44 24.42 27.18
N SER A 265 79.12 23.17 26.82
CA SER A 265 78.47 22.78 25.56
C SER A 265 77.48 21.64 25.73
N ALA A 266 76.55 21.47 24.79
CA ALA A 266 75.59 20.36 24.71
C ALA A 266 75.82 19.51 23.45
N ASN A 267 75.24 18.32 23.39
CA ASN A 267 75.15 17.50 22.17
C ASN A 267 73.84 17.68 21.37
N GLU A 268 72.98 18.64 21.75
CA GLU A 268 71.75 19.02 21.06
C GLU A 268 71.70 20.56 20.92
N ASP A 269 71.28 21.05 19.75
CA ASP A 269 71.21 22.48 19.44
C ASP A 269 70.09 23.20 20.22
N GLY A 270 70.24 24.53 20.39
CA GLY A 270 69.21 25.36 21.03
C GLY A 270 69.22 25.37 22.57
N ILE A 271 70.24 24.75 23.18
CA ILE A 271 70.53 24.82 24.61
C ILE A 271 71.56 25.92 24.87
N SER A 272 71.31 26.72 25.90
CA SER A 272 72.12 27.87 26.30
C SER A 272 72.57 27.77 27.75
N PHE A 273 73.74 28.36 28.04
CA PHE A 273 74.38 28.34 29.35
C PHE A 273 74.68 29.76 29.83
N SER A 274 74.45 30.03 31.11
CA SER A 274 74.85 31.28 31.76
C SER A 274 75.48 30.99 33.11
N VAL A 275 76.66 31.55 33.37
CA VAL A 275 77.36 31.44 34.65
C VAL A 275 77.25 32.76 35.40
N SER A 276 76.78 32.73 36.65
CA SER A 276 76.68 33.90 37.52
C SER A 276 77.12 33.54 38.93
N GLY A 277 78.26 34.09 39.36
CA GLY A 277 78.91 33.69 40.60
C GLY A 277 79.26 32.19 40.58
N ASN A 278 78.75 31.44 41.54
CA ASN A 278 78.86 29.98 41.59
C ASN A 278 77.61 29.23 41.09
N LYS A 279 76.78 29.86 40.25
CA LYS A 279 75.61 29.21 39.63
C LYS A 279 75.74 29.07 38.12
N LEU A 280 75.30 27.92 37.60
CA LEU A 280 75.10 27.65 36.18
C LEU A 280 73.59 27.57 35.91
N THR A 281 73.10 28.40 35.00
CA THR A 281 71.73 28.31 34.46
C THR A 281 71.80 27.65 33.08
N ILE A 282 70.94 26.67 32.84
CA ILE A 282 70.79 25.92 31.58
C ILE A 282 69.39 26.20 31.06
N THR A 283 69.24 26.69 29.83
CA THR A 283 67.93 27.07 29.25
C THR A 283 67.77 26.59 27.81
N ALA A 284 66.62 26.01 27.48
CA ALA A 284 66.25 25.50 26.16
C ALA A 284 64.85 26.00 25.74
N ALA A 285 64.71 26.46 24.50
CA ALA A 285 63.45 27.02 24.00
C ALA A 285 62.39 25.95 23.63
N ASN A 286 62.82 24.71 23.37
CA ASN A 286 61.96 23.56 23.11
C ASN A 286 62.25 22.44 24.13
N ALA A 287 61.31 21.51 24.29
CA ALA A 287 61.56 20.28 25.04
C ALA A 287 62.66 19.47 24.30
N PRO A 288 63.75 19.05 24.97
CA PRO A 288 64.80 18.24 24.36
C PRO A 288 64.27 16.91 23.82
N SER A 289 64.80 16.46 22.68
CA SER A 289 64.28 15.29 21.96
C SER A 289 64.68 13.94 22.58
N GLY A 290 65.54 13.94 23.60
CA GLY A 290 65.98 12.76 24.33
C GLY A 290 66.91 13.10 25.49
N SER A 291 67.78 12.15 25.87
CA SER A 291 68.79 12.36 26.92
C SER A 291 69.95 13.20 26.39
N VAL A 292 69.92 14.51 26.67
CA VAL A 292 71.05 15.41 26.37
C VAL A 292 72.20 15.15 27.33
N ARG A 293 73.44 15.29 26.85
CA ARG A 293 74.67 15.41 27.64
C ARG A 293 75.25 16.81 27.50
N ILE A 294 75.59 17.38 28.64
CA ILE A 294 76.35 18.62 28.80
C ILE A 294 77.80 18.27 29.10
N THR A 295 78.74 18.94 28.43
CA THR A 295 80.18 18.84 28.68
C THR A 295 80.70 20.19 29.16
N ALA A 296 81.48 20.18 30.24
CA ALA A 296 82.29 21.31 30.69
C ALA A 296 83.77 21.05 30.38
N SER A 297 84.49 22.03 29.84
CA SER A 297 85.93 21.94 29.55
C SER A 297 86.70 23.10 30.20
N LYS A 298 87.80 22.81 30.89
CA LYS A 298 88.58 23.81 31.62
C LYS A 298 89.38 24.70 30.67
N THR A 299 89.24 26.00 30.83
CA THR A 299 89.80 27.02 29.93
C THR A 299 91.28 27.26 30.25
N GLY A 300 92.15 27.22 29.23
CA GLY A 300 93.58 27.55 29.38
C GLY A 300 94.40 26.56 30.22
N SER A 301 93.87 25.35 30.47
CA SER A 301 94.50 24.35 31.34
C SER A 301 95.79 23.79 30.70
N THR A 302 96.94 24.14 31.29
CA THR A 302 98.27 23.72 30.83
C THR A 302 99.17 23.36 32.01
N ARG A 303 100.12 22.45 31.78
CA ARG A 303 101.22 22.13 32.71
C ARG A 303 102.56 22.44 32.04
N ARG A 304 103.67 22.32 32.78
CA ARG A 304 104.99 22.27 32.17
C ARG A 304 105.27 20.87 31.61
N GLY A 305 105.85 20.84 30.43
CA GLY A 305 106.53 19.69 29.88
C GLY A 305 107.97 19.60 30.41
N ILE A 306 108.43 18.38 30.68
CA ILE A 306 109.70 18.11 31.36
C ILE A 306 110.72 17.41 30.45
N ILE A 307 111.98 17.80 30.58
CA ILE A 307 113.14 17.06 30.04
C ILE A 307 113.79 16.35 31.22
N THR A 308 114.06 15.04 31.08
CA THR A 308 114.93 14.31 32.01
C THR A 308 116.34 14.26 31.45
N TRP A 309 117.32 14.59 32.29
CA TRP A 309 118.74 14.48 32.03
C TRP A 309 119.25 13.27 32.77
N THR A 310 119.73 12.27 32.03
CA THR A 310 120.06 10.94 32.57
C THR A 310 121.40 10.40 32.09
N ASP A 311 122.07 9.58 32.91
CA ASP A 311 123.21 8.75 32.47
C ASP A 311 122.76 7.46 31.74
N GLY A 312 121.45 7.14 31.83
CA GLY A 312 120.80 5.97 31.23
C GLY A 312 120.61 4.76 32.17
N ARG A 313 120.94 4.88 33.47
CA ARG A 313 120.83 3.80 34.47
C ARG A 313 119.69 4.07 35.44
N TYR A 314 118.67 3.21 35.41
CA TYR A 314 117.53 3.27 36.31
C TYR A 314 117.79 2.44 37.57
N ALA A 315 118.66 2.94 38.46
CA ALA A 315 119.09 2.21 39.65
C ALA A 315 119.55 3.16 40.78
N PRO A 316 118.74 3.36 41.84
CA PRO A 316 119.07 4.25 42.95
C PRO A 316 120.44 3.93 43.57
N GLY A 317 121.31 4.94 43.63
CA GLY A 317 122.68 4.79 44.14
C GLY A 317 123.69 4.13 43.20
N ALA A 318 123.35 3.86 41.93
CA ALA A 318 124.20 3.08 41.00
C ALA A 318 124.39 3.74 39.61
N GLY A 319 124.76 5.02 39.60
CA GLY A 319 125.01 5.83 38.42
C GLY A 319 125.36 7.25 38.84
N ILE A 320 124.99 8.23 38.02
CA ILE A 320 124.94 9.64 38.41
C ILE A 320 123.47 10.04 38.60
N GLN A 321 123.16 10.74 39.69
CA GLN A 321 121.80 11.17 40.06
C GLN A 321 121.06 11.87 38.92
N ASP A 322 119.97 11.28 38.42
CA ASP A 322 119.16 11.89 37.36
C ASP A 322 118.47 13.20 37.82
N VAL A 323 118.34 14.15 36.89
CA VAL A 323 117.69 15.45 37.14
C VAL A 323 116.69 15.81 36.04
N ILE A 324 115.72 16.66 36.35
CA ILE A 324 114.73 17.20 35.40
C ILE A 324 114.82 18.72 35.28
N SER A 325 114.56 19.25 34.09
CA SER A 325 114.37 20.68 33.85
C SER A 325 113.08 20.97 33.09
N TYR A 326 112.64 22.23 33.15
CA TYR A 326 111.56 22.74 32.32
C TYR A 326 111.92 22.71 30.82
N ALA A 327 110.94 22.40 29.97
CA ALA A 327 111.05 22.46 28.51
C ALA A 327 110.12 23.52 27.88
N GLN A 328 108.81 23.29 27.93
CA GLN A 328 107.76 24.12 27.30
C GLN A 328 106.42 23.94 28.02
N SER A 329 105.45 24.84 27.89
CA SER A 329 104.09 24.57 28.38
C SER A 329 103.36 23.61 27.43
N VAL A 330 102.64 22.63 27.99
CA VAL A 330 101.88 21.61 27.27
C VAL A 330 100.43 21.58 27.75
N SER A 331 99.51 21.14 26.89
CA SER A 331 98.08 21.06 27.20
C SER A 331 97.79 20.02 28.29
N ASP A 332 96.94 20.38 29.27
CA ASP A 332 96.51 19.51 30.36
C ASP A 332 94.97 19.62 30.50
N PRO A 333 94.20 19.02 29.56
CA PRO A 333 92.78 19.29 29.43
C PRO A 333 91.94 18.57 30.49
N VAL A 334 91.20 19.34 31.28
CA VAL A 334 90.27 18.82 32.30
C VAL A 334 88.82 18.98 31.83
N GLN A 335 88.02 17.91 31.90
CA GLN A 335 86.62 17.89 31.48
C GLN A 335 85.68 17.30 32.53
N ALA A 336 84.40 17.67 32.47
CA ALA A 336 83.33 17.14 33.33
C ALA A 336 81.98 17.06 32.61
N PHE A 337 81.07 16.22 33.11
CA PHE A 337 79.83 15.87 32.40
C PHE A 337 78.56 15.88 33.28
N LEU A 338 77.42 16.18 32.66
CA LEU A 338 76.05 16.20 33.21
C LEU A 338 75.04 15.75 32.14
N ASN A 339 73.86 15.25 32.49
CA ASN A 339 72.78 14.89 31.54
C ASN A 339 71.46 15.63 31.85
N LEU A 340 70.55 15.78 30.87
CA LEU A 340 69.24 16.46 31.02
C LEU A 340 68.02 15.55 30.78
N LYS A 341 66.84 15.95 31.31
CA LYS A 341 65.51 15.32 31.17
C LYS A 341 64.37 16.36 31.17
N VAL A 342 63.16 15.97 30.75
CA VAL A 342 61.90 16.76 30.79
C VAL A 342 60.67 15.88 31.06
N SER A 343 59.60 16.48 31.59
CA SER A 343 58.34 15.83 31.98
C SER A 343 57.25 15.90 30.89
N TYR A 344 56.38 14.90 30.86
CA TYR A 344 55.21 14.80 29.95
C TYR A 344 54.00 15.59 30.50
N GLY A 345 52.94 15.72 29.69
CA GLY A 345 51.65 16.28 30.09
C GLY A 345 50.46 15.39 29.68
N SER A 346 49.25 15.93 29.76
CA SER A 346 48.01 15.19 29.47
C SER A 346 47.00 16.02 28.66
N ALA A 347 46.07 15.34 27.99
CA ALA A 347 44.91 15.95 27.34
C ALA A 347 43.61 15.33 27.89
N LYS A 348 42.59 16.16 28.12
CA LYS A 348 41.23 15.73 28.51
C LYS A 348 40.23 16.12 27.43
N ILE A 349 39.40 15.17 26.99
CA ILE A 349 38.24 15.42 26.13
C ILE A 349 37.00 15.43 27.04
N VAL A 350 36.14 16.44 26.86
CA VAL A 350 34.83 16.54 27.52
C VAL A 350 33.76 16.64 26.45
N LYS A 351 32.70 15.87 26.60
CA LYS A 351 31.68 15.64 25.57
C LYS A 351 30.27 15.86 26.10
N THR A 352 29.51 16.70 25.41
CA THR A 352 28.06 16.90 25.60
C THR A 352 27.27 16.43 24.38
N SER A 353 25.96 16.23 24.55
CA SER A 353 25.02 15.78 23.50
C SER A 353 23.60 16.20 23.89
N GLU A 354 22.79 16.62 22.92
CA GLU A 354 21.39 17.05 23.17
C GLU A 354 20.51 15.94 23.75
N ASP A 355 20.73 14.68 23.34
CA ASP A 355 20.05 13.49 23.87
C ASP A 355 20.68 12.92 25.15
N GLY A 356 21.69 13.60 25.70
CA GLY A 356 22.47 13.15 26.87
C GLY A 356 23.32 11.90 26.64
N LYS A 357 23.37 11.30 25.43
CA LYS A 357 24.12 10.08 25.15
C LYS A 357 25.59 10.42 24.86
N VAL A 358 26.36 10.57 25.94
CA VAL A 358 27.77 10.98 25.93
C VAL A 358 28.78 9.85 26.21
N ASP A 359 28.29 8.67 26.59
CA ASP A 359 29.11 7.48 26.88
C ASP A 359 29.54 6.74 25.60
N ASN A 360 30.69 6.06 25.64
CA ASN A 360 31.20 5.17 24.58
C ASN A 360 31.39 5.85 23.19
N LEU A 361 31.33 7.19 23.12
CA LEU A 361 31.59 7.96 21.90
C LEU A 361 33.08 7.96 21.59
N THR A 362 33.40 7.80 20.32
CA THR A 362 34.75 7.41 19.86
C THR A 362 35.50 8.59 19.29
N PHE A 363 36.75 8.78 19.74
CA PHE A 363 37.63 9.87 19.30
C PHE A 363 38.98 9.32 18.85
N THR A 364 39.53 9.87 17.77
CA THR A 364 40.91 9.60 17.33
C THR A 364 41.78 10.79 17.67
N VAL A 365 42.92 10.53 18.34
CA VAL A 365 43.88 11.55 18.79
C VAL A 365 45.23 11.31 18.13
N THR A 366 45.71 12.33 17.41
CA THR A 366 46.93 12.27 16.60
C THR A 366 47.87 13.44 16.85
N GLY A 367 49.18 13.20 16.81
CA GLY A 367 50.22 14.22 16.98
C GLY A 367 51.43 13.68 17.74
N ASN A 368 52.61 14.29 17.58
CA ASN A 368 53.82 13.94 18.35
C ASN A 368 54.15 12.42 18.40
N GLY A 369 53.93 11.70 17.29
CA GLY A 369 54.12 10.24 17.18
C GLY A 369 52.98 9.37 17.74
N VAL A 370 51.99 9.96 18.40
CA VAL A 370 50.78 9.29 18.87
C VAL A 370 49.76 9.23 17.73
N ASN A 371 49.12 8.06 17.59
CA ASN A 371 47.88 7.85 16.86
C ASN A 371 47.07 6.80 17.63
N GLN A 372 46.05 7.21 18.36
CA GLN A 372 45.24 6.31 19.20
C GLN A 372 43.75 6.65 19.12
N THR A 373 42.92 5.61 19.21
CA THR A 373 41.47 5.74 19.32
C THR A 373 41.07 5.52 20.77
N VAL A 374 40.34 6.49 21.33
CA VAL A 374 39.86 6.49 22.72
C VAL A 374 38.34 6.63 22.75
N LYS A 375 37.74 6.38 23.92
CA LYS A 375 36.29 6.47 24.11
C LYS A 375 35.95 7.24 25.38
N THR A 376 34.88 8.03 25.32
CA THR A 376 34.32 8.68 26.50
C THR A 376 33.69 7.67 27.46
N ASN A 377 33.65 8.02 28.74
CA ASN A 377 32.92 7.30 29.78
C ASN A 377 31.50 7.86 30.00
N ALA A 378 30.76 7.30 30.95
CA ALA A 378 29.39 7.69 31.31
C ALA A 378 29.20 9.14 31.79
N ARG A 379 30.26 9.95 31.91
CA ARG A 379 30.21 11.40 32.17
C ARG A 379 30.52 12.25 30.93
N GLY A 380 30.77 11.61 29.78
CA GLY A 380 31.27 12.28 28.58
C GLY A 380 32.76 12.61 28.63
N GLU A 381 33.53 12.00 29.53
CA GLU A 381 34.93 12.36 29.76
C GLU A 381 35.91 11.26 29.33
N ILE A 382 37.09 11.66 28.86
CA ILE A 382 38.26 10.79 28.75
C ILE A 382 39.54 11.63 28.92
N GLN A 383 40.53 11.10 29.64
CA GLN A 383 41.85 11.72 29.82
C GLN A 383 42.92 10.80 29.24
N ILE A 384 43.93 11.41 28.61
CA ILE A 384 45.05 10.76 27.95
C ILE A 384 46.33 11.35 28.55
N ASP A 385 47.04 10.54 29.33
CA ASP A 385 48.26 10.93 30.04
C ASP A 385 49.54 10.55 29.27
N ASN A 386 50.68 11.06 29.73
CA ASN A 386 52.01 10.82 29.15
C ASN A 386 52.15 11.29 27.69
N LEU A 387 51.46 12.36 27.33
CA LEU A 387 51.59 13.03 26.03
C LEU A 387 52.78 13.98 26.04
N MET A 388 53.60 13.95 24.99
CA MET A 388 54.76 14.84 24.85
C MET A 388 54.26 16.26 24.57
N PRO A 389 54.79 17.31 25.25
CA PRO A 389 54.35 18.69 25.04
C PRO A 389 54.34 19.10 23.56
N GLY A 390 53.27 19.76 23.13
CA GLY A 390 52.99 20.05 21.72
C GLY A 390 51.51 19.96 21.37
N VAL A 391 51.19 20.05 20.08
CA VAL A 391 49.79 20.16 19.61
C VAL A 391 49.30 18.86 19.01
N TYR A 392 48.19 18.36 19.55
CA TYR A 392 47.46 17.19 19.08
C TYR A 392 46.18 17.60 18.36
N THR A 393 45.77 16.81 17.37
CA THR A 393 44.45 16.90 16.72
C THR A 393 43.56 15.81 17.28
N VAL A 394 42.34 16.18 17.67
CA VAL A 394 41.28 15.32 18.19
C VAL A 394 40.12 15.36 17.21
N THR A 395 39.66 14.21 16.75
CA THR A 395 38.54 14.08 15.81
C THR A 395 37.53 13.08 16.38
N GLU A 396 36.25 13.46 16.45
CA GLU A 396 35.17 12.52 16.79
C GLU A 396 34.86 11.60 15.60
N MET A 397 34.39 10.39 15.85
CA MET A 397 33.86 9.52 14.82
C MET A 397 32.45 9.97 14.43
N ASP A 398 32.11 9.95 13.14
CA ASP A 398 30.75 10.29 12.69
C ASP A 398 29.71 9.27 13.18
N TYR A 399 28.50 9.76 13.45
CA TYR A 399 27.34 8.98 13.86
C TYR A 399 26.09 9.46 13.11
N ASP A 400 25.28 8.52 12.62
CA ASP A 400 24.17 8.82 11.69
C ASP A 400 23.18 9.85 12.23
N LYS A 401 22.86 9.82 13.54
CA LYS A 401 21.93 10.74 14.20
C LYS A 401 22.49 12.13 14.59
N TYR A 402 23.81 12.33 14.53
CA TYR A 402 24.45 13.57 15.00
C TYR A 402 25.01 14.40 13.84
N GLU A 403 25.04 15.72 13.99
CA GLU A 403 25.78 16.59 13.06
C GLU A 403 27.30 16.29 13.10
N PRO A 404 27.97 16.10 11.95
CA PRO A 404 29.41 15.85 11.87
C PRO A 404 30.22 16.91 12.63
N GLN A 405 31.21 16.47 13.41
CA GLN A 405 32.02 17.36 14.25
C GLN A 405 33.36 17.70 13.61
N GLU A 406 33.67 18.99 13.48
CA GLU A 406 35.00 19.44 13.06
C GLU A 406 36.10 18.96 14.02
N SER A 407 37.25 18.54 13.47
CA SER A 407 38.42 18.15 14.24
C SER A 407 39.02 19.35 15.00
N ARG A 408 39.23 19.19 16.32
CA ARG A 408 39.70 20.26 17.21
C ARG A 408 41.17 20.02 17.57
N ARG A 409 41.89 21.08 17.94
CA ARG A 409 43.31 20.99 18.35
C ARG A 409 43.46 21.28 19.84
N VAL A 410 44.33 20.52 20.50
CA VAL A 410 44.67 20.69 21.93
C VAL A 410 46.18 20.77 22.10
N THR A 411 46.65 21.79 22.82
CA THR A 411 48.07 21.97 23.12
C THR A 411 48.38 21.37 24.49
N VAL A 412 49.09 20.26 24.53
CA VAL A 412 49.59 19.65 25.76
C VAL A 412 50.79 20.45 26.26
N VAL A 413 50.79 20.78 27.55
CA VAL A 413 51.87 21.46 28.27
C VAL A 413 52.43 20.52 29.33
N SER A 414 53.74 20.57 29.56
CA SER A 414 54.42 19.72 30.56
C SER A 414 53.76 19.87 31.94
N GLY A 415 53.44 18.73 32.58
CA GLY A 415 52.79 18.69 33.89
C GLY A 415 51.34 19.17 33.97
N GLN A 416 50.67 19.48 32.85
CA GLN A 416 49.31 20.02 32.83
C GLN A 416 48.31 19.12 32.08
N VAL A 417 47.02 19.24 32.43
CA VAL A 417 45.90 18.57 31.77
C VAL A 417 45.15 19.57 30.88
N SER A 418 45.46 19.58 29.58
CA SER A 418 44.82 20.49 28.62
C SER A 418 43.46 19.96 28.17
N THR A 419 42.39 20.74 28.35
CA THR A 419 41.01 20.29 28.04
C THR A 419 40.52 20.75 26.66
N VAL A 420 39.82 19.88 25.94
CA VAL A 420 39.09 20.19 24.71
C VAL A 420 37.64 19.71 24.82
N ASN A 421 36.70 20.55 24.40
CA ASN A 421 35.25 20.28 24.49
C ASN A 421 34.67 19.95 23.10
N PHE A 422 33.68 19.05 23.07
CA PHE A 422 32.87 18.68 21.89
C PHE A 422 31.39 18.62 22.28
N ASN A 423 30.47 18.90 21.34
CA ASN A 423 29.03 18.87 21.58
C ASN A 423 28.27 18.39 20.33
N ASN A 424 27.52 17.29 20.44
CA ASN A 424 26.72 16.82 19.32
C ASN A 424 25.31 17.41 19.39
N LYS A 425 24.92 18.01 18.27
CA LYS A 425 23.52 18.29 17.94
C LYS A 425 22.91 17.06 17.27
N LEU A 426 21.61 16.86 17.45
CA LEU A 426 20.85 15.90 16.67
C LEU A 426 20.59 16.46 15.27
N LYS A 427 20.68 15.61 14.24
CA LYS A 427 20.30 15.99 12.88
C LYS A 427 18.79 16.23 12.79
N ARG A 428 18.40 17.31 12.11
CA ARG A 428 17.02 17.75 11.92
C ARG A 428 16.74 18.14 10.45
N GLY A 429 15.47 18.25 10.11
CA GLY A 429 14.97 18.69 8.82
C GLY A 429 13.46 18.99 8.91
N ASP A 430 12.87 19.41 7.80
CA ASP A 430 11.54 20.02 7.84
C ASP A 430 10.51 19.18 7.06
N LEU A 431 9.23 19.32 7.42
CA LEU A 431 8.10 18.77 6.65
C LEU A 431 7.18 19.90 6.20
N GLN A 432 7.02 20.05 4.89
CA GLN A 432 6.01 20.92 4.30
C GLN A 432 4.86 20.10 3.72
N ILE A 433 3.63 20.47 4.06
CA ILE A 433 2.40 19.83 3.60
C ILE A 433 1.59 20.85 2.80
N VAL A 434 1.28 20.52 1.55
CA VAL A 434 0.40 21.30 0.68
C VAL A 434 -1.00 20.68 0.73
N LYS A 435 -1.95 21.40 1.32
CA LYS A 435 -3.35 21.01 1.45
C LYS A 435 -4.19 21.57 0.30
N SER A 436 -5.00 20.70 -0.29
CA SER A 436 -5.96 21.02 -1.35
C SER A 436 -7.35 20.45 -1.02
N SER A 437 -8.38 20.96 -1.70
CA SER A 437 -9.78 20.49 -1.60
C SER A 437 -10.54 20.93 -2.84
N GLU A 438 -11.62 20.22 -3.17
CA GLU A 438 -12.47 20.55 -4.33
C GLU A 438 -13.16 21.93 -4.22
N ASP A 439 -13.25 22.50 -3.01
CA ASP A 439 -13.89 23.78 -2.72
C ASP A 439 -12.96 24.85 -2.13
N ASN A 440 -11.64 24.63 -2.17
CA ASN A 440 -10.58 25.55 -1.74
C ASN A 440 -10.57 25.94 -0.24
N LEU A 441 -11.29 25.21 0.64
CA LEU A 441 -11.16 25.39 2.08
C LEU A 441 -9.90 24.67 2.60
N ASN A 442 -8.77 25.38 2.53
CA ASN A 442 -7.45 24.82 2.81
C ASN A 442 -6.70 25.50 3.96
N GLU A 443 -7.17 26.62 4.51
CA GLU A 443 -6.60 27.32 5.67
C GLU A 443 -7.11 26.73 6.99
N GLY A 444 -6.27 26.68 8.03
CA GLY A 444 -6.63 26.20 9.37
C GLY A 444 -6.81 24.68 9.52
N VAL A 445 -6.53 23.90 8.48
CA VAL A 445 -6.53 22.43 8.51
C VAL A 445 -5.33 21.97 9.32
N THR A 446 -5.56 21.12 10.32
CA THR A 446 -4.49 20.67 11.24
C THR A 446 -3.97 19.29 10.85
N PHE A 447 -2.65 19.14 10.86
CA PHE A 447 -1.93 17.89 10.64
C PHE A 447 -1.25 17.45 11.92
N HIS A 448 -1.21 16.13 12.14
CA HIS A 448 -0.47 15.47 13.22
C HIS A 448 0.69 14.68 12.63
N LEU A 449 1.92 14.95 13.09
CA LEU A 449 3.15 14.26 12.70
C LEU A 449 3.68 13.46 13.90
N TYR A 450 3.77 12.14 13.77
CA TYR A 450 4.12 11.28 14.91
C TYR A 450 5.03 10.09 14.54
N GLY A 451 5.87 9.71 15.51
CA GLY A 451 6.76 8.54 15.37
C GLY A 451 7.89 8.50 16.40
N THR A 452 8.93 7.70 16.11
CA THR A 452 10.16 7.64 16.93
C THR A 452 11.35 7.98 16.05
N SER A 453 12.10 9.02 16.41
CA SER A 453 13.29 9.47 15.69
C SER A 453 14.44 8.46 15.73
N LEU A 454 15.42 8.63 14.85
CA LEU A 454 16.67 7.85 14.85
C LEU A 454 17.46 7.97 16.18
N SER A 455 17.16 8.98 17.01
CA SER A 455 17.73 9.16 18.34
C SER A 455 17.07 8.31 19.44
N GLY A 456 15.87 7.78 19.18
CA GLY A 456 14.99 7.14 20.17
C GLY A 456 14.04 8.11 20.90
N ILE A 457 14.08 9.41 20.58
CA ILE A 457 13.13 10.41 21.07
C ILE A 457 11.84 10.34 20.23
N VAL A 458 10.68 10.39 20.90
CA VAL A 458 9.35 10.44 20.26
C VAL A 458 9.15 11.81 19.60
N VAL A 459 8.58 11.80 18.39
CA VAL A 459 8.02 12.99 17.72
C VAL A 459 6.49 12.87 17.82
N ASP A 460 5.85 13.96 18.24
CA ASP A 460 4.40 14.06 18.49
C ASP A 460 4.03 15.55 18.36
N GLU A 461 3.88 16.01 17.12
CA GLU A 461 3.84 17.42 16.75
C GLU A 461 2.61 17.75 15.90
N TYR A 462 2.13 18.99 15.96
CA TYR A 462 0.94 19.45 15.22
C TYR A 462 1.22 20.77 14.50
N ALA A 463 0.77 20.89 13.25
CA ALA A 463 0.85 22.12 12.47
C ALA A 463 -0.47 22.37 11.72
N ALA A 464 -0.94 23.62 11.73
CA ALA A 464 -2.09 24.06 10.96
C ALA A 464 -1.66 24.74 9.66
N THR A 465 -2.48 24.64 8.62
CA THR A 465 -2.23 25.28 7.32
C THR A 465 -2.49 26.78 7.35
N ASP A 466 -1.65 27.52 6.62
CA ASP A 466 -1.80 28.96 6.39
C ASP A 466 -2.86 29.28 5.30
N ALA A 467 -3.01 30.57 5.00
CA ALA A 467 -3.90 31.09 3.95
C ALA A 467 -3.53 30.64 2.51
N ASN A 468 -2.36 30.02 2.31
CA ASN A 468 -1.95 29.40 1.04
C ASN A 468 -2.24 27.88 1.02
N GLY A 469 -2.77 27.32 2.10
CA GLY A 469 -2.96 25.89 2.28
C GLY A 469 -1.70 25.13 2.69
N VAL A 470 -0.69 25.80 3.27
CA VAL A 470 0.59 25.20 3.61
C VAL A 470 0.76 25.05 5.12
N ALA A 471 0.96 23.82 5.60
CA ALA A 471 1.40 23.54 6.96
C ALA A 471 2.89 23.17 6.95
N THR A 472 3.65 23.69 7.92
CA THR A 472 5.09 23.44 8.03
C THR A 472 5.43 22.97 9.44
N PHE A 473 6.22 21.90 9.53
CA PHE A 473 6.92 21.46 10.73
C PHE A 473 8.40 21.78 10.53
N GLU A 474 8.97 22.62 11.40
CA GLU A 474 10.36 23.09 11.32
C GLU A 474 11.22 22.42 12.41
N ASP A 475 12.51 22.23 12.14
CA ASP A 475 13.48 21.70 13.12
C ASP A 475 13.14 20.26 13.62
N VAL A 476 12.44 19.45 12.82
CA VAL A 476 12.01 18.10 13.23
C VAL A 476 13.19 17.12 13.25
N LEU A 477 13.30 16.27 14.27
CA LEU A 477 14.35 15.23 14.35
C LEU A 477 14.27 14.26 13.16
N ILE A 478 15.43 13.79 12.64
CA ILE A 478 15.42 12.83 11.53
C ILE A 478 14.86 11.44 11.93
N SER A 479 14.08 10.85 11.04
CA SER A 479 13.36 9.59 11.28
C SER A 479 14.25 8.34 11.08
N GLY A 480 15.22 8.43 10.17
CA GLY A 480 16.06 7.29 9.80
C GLY A 480 15.32 6.27 8.93
N SER A 481 15.59 4.97 9.12
CA SER A 481 15.05 3.89 8.28
C SER A 481 13.54 3.68 8.40
N THR A 482 12.92 4.18 9.47
CA THR A 482 11.47 4.12 9.69
C THR A 482 10.94 5.55 9.57
N PRO A 483 10.14 5.89 8.56
CA PRO A 483 9.54 7.21 8.43
C PRO A 483 8.53 7.45 9.56
N TYR A 484 8.22 8.72 9.82
CA TYR A 484 7.07 9.09 10.64
C TYR A 484 5.77 8.87 9.87
N THR A 485 4.65 8.87 10.58
CA THR A 485 3.32 8.97 9.99
C THR A 485 2.84 10.41 10.11
N VAL A 486 2.16 10.91 9.08
CA VAL A 486 1.45 12.19 9.12
C VAL A 486 0.01 12.01 8.66
N GLU A 487 -0.94 12.57 9.40
CA GLU A 487 -2.38 12.49 9.11
C GLU A 487 -3.07 13.84 9.28
N GLU A 488 -4.18 14.04 8.56
CA GLU A 488 -5.07 15.18 8.80
C GLU A 488 -5.97 14.84 9.99
N VAL A 489 -6.01 15.74 11.00
CA VAL A 489 -6.84 15.58 12.19
C VAL A 489 -8.04 16.52 12.13
N ASP A 490 -9.15 16.09 12.75
CA ASP A 490 -10.45 16.77 12.73
C ASP A 490 -10.99 17.11 11.32
N THR A 491 -10.67 16.27 10.31
CA THR A 491 -11.18 16.40 8.92
C THR A 491 -12.68 16.68 8.91
N ALA A 492 -13.07 17.83 8.36
CA ALA A 492 -14.45 18.29 8.38
C ALA A 492 -15.38 17.27 7.71
N VAL A 493 -16.49 16.93 8.39
CA VAL A 493 -17.37 15.78 8.10
C VAL A 493 -17.91 15.68 6.66
N ARG A 494 -17.87 16.77 5.90
CA ARG A 494 -18.22 16.85 4.46
C ARG A 494 -17.21 16.20 3.52
N TYR A 495 -16.00 15.92 3.98
CA TYR A 495 -14.95 15.28 3.20
C TYR A 495 -14.78 13.80 3.54
N VAL A 496 -14.28 13.02 2.58
CA VAL A 496 -13.65 11.72 2.83
C VAL A 496 -12.39 11.96 3.67
N VAL A 497 -12.18 11.15 4.71
CA VAL A 497 -10.96 11.23 5.53
C VAL A 497 -9.78 10.74 4.68
N PRO A 498 -8.74 11.56 4.44
CA PRO A 498 -7.61 11.17 3.63
C PRO A 498 -6.72 10.15 4.36
N GLU A 499 -6.12 9.21 3.63
CA GLU A 499 -5.22 8.22 4.23
C GLU A 499 -3.95 8.88 4.79
N ALA A 500 -3.51 8.41 5.97
CA ALA A 500 -2.27 8.83 6.61
C ALA A 500 -1.04 8.49 5.75
N GLN A 501 -0.09 9.41 5.65
CA GLN A 501 1.06 9.32 4.74
C GLN A 501 2.37 9.07 5.50
N SER A 502 3.31 8.38 4.84
CA SER A 502 4.68 8.20 5.32
C SER A 502 5.50 9.48 5.11
N ALA A 503 6.02 10.05 6.19
CA ALA A 503 6.88 11.24 6.22
C ALA A 503 8.30 10.88 6.73
N PRO A 504 9.24 10.51 5.84
CA PRO A 504 10.65 10.42 6.22
C PRO A 504 11.20 11.82 6.45
N ILE A 505 11.89 12.06 7.56
CA ILE A 505 12.57 13.33 7.83
C ILE A 505 14.08 13.10 7.66
N ASN A 506 14.66 13.81 6.69
CA ASN A 506 16.05 13.74 6.31
C ASN A 506 16.80 15.00 6.76
N TRP A 507 18.13 14.94 6.89
CA TRP A 507 18.93 16.04 7.44
C TRP A 507 19.14 17.16 6.42
N ASN A 508 18.82 18.40 6.82
CA ASN A 508 18.89 19.59 5.96
C ASN A 508 18.09 19.47 4.64
N GLU A 509 17.03 18.65 4.63
CA GLU A 509 16.10 18.50 3.53
C GLU A 509 14.68 18.90 3.98
N VAL A 510 13.88 19.43 3.06
CA VAL A 510 12.45 19.69 3.27
C VAL A 510 11.66 18.56 2.62
N THR A 511 11.16 17.63 3.43
CA THR A 511 10.22 16.61 2.95
C THR A 511 8.92 17.29 2.57
N ASN A 512 8.40 16.97 1.38
CA ASN A 512 7.17 17.54 0.83
C ASN A 512 6.06 16.48 0.80
N ARG A 513 4.87 16.82 1.29
CA ARG A 513 3.66 15.99 1.23
C ARG A 513 2.46 16.79 0.75
N SER A 514 1.42 16.09 0.31
CA SER A 514 0.23 16.71 -0.24
C SER A 514 -1.03 15.94 0.15
N PHE A 515 -2.01 16.65 0.69
CA PHE A 515 -3.31 16.10 1.05
C PHE A 515 -4.41 16.75 0.21
N LEU A 516 -5.37 15.94 -0.22
CA LEU A 516 -6.52 16.37 -1.02
C LEU A 516 -7.79 15.92 -0.30
N ASN A 517 -8.62 16.89 0.09
CA ASN A 517 -9.94 16.59 0.64
C ASN A 517 -10.97 16.55 -0.48
N ILE A 518 -11.49 15.35 -0.69
CA ILE A 518 -12.55 15.04 -1.65
C ILE A 518 -13.89 15.15 -0.93
N LEU A 519 -14.84 15.87 -1.51
CA LEU A 519 -16.18 16.03 -0.98
C LEU A 519 -16.96 14.72 -1.12
N LYS A 520 -17.68 14.36 -0.06
CA LYS A 520 -18.72 13.33 -0.11
C LYS A 520 -19.82 13.79 -1.06
N LYS A 521 -20.17 12.91 -1.99
CA LYS A 521 -21.17 13.08 -3.03
C LYS A 521 -22.24 12.00 -2.86
N PHE A 522 -23.49 12.31 -3.20
CA PHE A 522 -24.58 11.35 -3.23
C PHE A 522 -25.35 11.43 -4.55
N SER A 523 -25.89 10.29 -4.96
CA SER A 523 -27.03 10.19 -5.87
C SER A 523 -28.23 9.61 -5.10
N VAL A 524 -29.45 9.96 -5.50
CA VAL A 524 -30.67 9.34 -4.96
C VAL A 524 -31.42 8.60 -6.05
N THR A 525 -31.79 7.36 -5.75
CA THR A 525 -32.84 6.63 -6.48
C THR A 525 -34.18 6.95 -5.82
N VAL A 526 -35.15 7.41 -6.61
CA VAL A 526 -36.53 7.61 -6.15
C VAL A 526 -37.40 6.57 -6.82
N THR A 527 -38.09 5.76 -6.02
CA THR A 527 -39.09 4.79 -6.50
C THR A 527 -40.48 5.31 -6.17
N LYS A 528 -41.22 5.76 -7.18
CA LYS A 528 -42.63 6.12 -7.05
C LYS A 528 -43.50 4.86 -7.15
N SER A 529 -44.43 4.72 -6.21
CA SER A 529 -45.35 3.59 -6.10
C SER A 529 -46.78 4.03 -5.78
N ASP A 530 -47.73 3.13 -5.99
CA ASP A 530 -49.14 3.35 -5.64
C ASP A 530 -49.36 3.18 -4.14
N ALA A 531 -49.99 4.15 -3.48
CA ALA A 531 -50.15 4.19 -2.03
C ALA A 531 -51.03 3.06 -1.44
N GLU A 532 -51.83 2.37 -2.25
CA GLU A 532 -52.74 1.31 -1.79
C GLU A 532 -52.23 -0.10 -2.14
N THR A 533 -51.63 -0.26 -3.31
CA THR A 533 -51.26 -1.59 -3.87
C THR A 533 -49.79 -1.73 -4.23
N GLY A 534 -49.01 -0.65 -4.21
CA GLY A 534 -47.62 -0.60 -4.67
C GLY A 534 -47.45 -0.68 -6.20
N THR A 535 -48.52 -0.87 -6.97
CA THR A 535 -48.51 -1.02 -8.44
C THR A 535 -49.58 -0.19 -9.12
N ALA A 536 -49.43 0.10 -10.41
CA ALA A 536 -50.42 0.88 -11.17
C ALA A 536 -51.82 0.22 -11.14
N GLN A 537 -52.84 1.03 -10.83
CA GLN A 537 -54.26 0.64 -10.85
C GLN A 537 -54.96 1.23 -12.08
N GLY A 538 -55.90 0.49 -12.67
CA GLY A 538 -56.63 0.93 -13.86
C GLY A 538 -55.71 1.12 -15.07
N ASP A 539 -55.93 2.21 -15.81
CA ASP A 539 -55.05 2.67 -16.90
C ASP A 539 -54.00 3.71 -16.41
N ALA A 540 -53.85 3.91 -15.10
CA ALA A 540 -52.90 4.88 -14.55
C ALA A 540 -51.44 4.46 -14.81
N SER A 541 -50.55 5.45 -14.87
CA SER A 541 -49.11 5.27 -15.10
C SER A 541 -48.32 5.70 -13.88
N LEU A 542 -47.29 4.95 -13.48
CA LEU A 542 -46.28 5.43 -12.53
C LEU A 542 -45.17 6.26 -13.23
N ALA A 543 -45.11 6.19 -14.57
CA ALA A 543 -44.16 6.92 -15.41
C ALA A 543 -44.67 8.33 -15.76
N GLY A 544 -43.74 9.27 -15.95
CA GLY A 544 -44.04 10.63 -16.38
C GLY A 544 -44.26 11.64 -15.25
N ALA A 545 -44.25 11.22 -13.98
CA ALA A 545 -44.26 12.13 -12.84
C ALA A 545 -42.96 12.94 -12.82
N VAL A 546 -43.06 14.25 -12.55
CA VAL A 546 -41.92 15.18 -12.54
C VAL A 546 -41.62 15.61 -11.11
N TYR A 547 -40.42 15.27 -10.67
CA TYR A 547 -39.91 15.58 -9.33
C TYR A 547 -38.75 16.58 -9.43
N GLY A 548 -38.69 17.52 -8.49
CA GLY A 548 -37.54 18.40 -8.29
C GLY A 548 -36.66 17.91 -7.14
N ILE A 549 -35.34 18.04 -7.29
CA ILE A 549 -34.41 17.97 -6.16
C ILE A 549 -34.02 19.39 -5.73
N TYR A 550 -34.18 19.66 -4.44
CA TYR A 550 -34.11 20.98 -3.83
C TYR A 550 -33.02 21.05 -2.77
N LYS A 551 -32.29 22.17 -2.78
CA LYS A 551 -31.29 22.58 -1.79
C LYS A 551 -31.91 23.67 -0.93
N GLY A 552 -32.41 23.32 0.25
CA GLY A 552 -33.36 24.16 0.98
C GLY A 552 -34.59 24.42 0.11
N GLU A 553 -34.89 25.68 -0.20
CA GLU A 553 -35.96 26.09 -1.12
C GLU A 553 -35.51 26.30 -2.58
N THR A 554 -34.23 26.09 -2.90
CA THR A 554 -33.72 26.28 -4.27
C THR A 554 -33.88 24.99 -5.07
N LEU A 555 -34.68 25.00 -6.13
CA LEU A 555 -34.71 23.92 -7.12
C LEU A 555 -33.35 23.84 -7.84
N VAL A 556 -32.71 22.66 -7.83
CA VAL A 556 -31.39 22.46 -8.42
C VAL A 556 -31.50 21.76 -9.79
N ASP A 557 -32.25 20.66 -9.86
CA ASP A 557 -32.57 19.95 -11.11
C ASP A 557 -33.97 19.30 -11.01
N THR A 558 -34.50 18.87 -12.16
CA THR A 558 -35.75 18.12 -12.28
C THR A 558 -35.52 16.77 -12.94
N TYR A 559 -36.24 15.75 -12.47
CA TYR A 559 -36.21 14.38 -12.97
C TYR A 559 -37.63 13.90 -13.28
N THR A 560 -37.75 12.90 -14.15
CA THR A 560 -39.02 12.31 -14.56
C THR A 560 -38.99 10.80 -14.34
N THR A 561 -40.04 10.23 -13.77
CA THR A 561 -40.11 8.78 -13.54
C THR A 561 -40.21 7.98 -14.84
N ASP A 562 -39.45 6.89 -14.91
CA ASP A 562 -39.44 5.95 -16.02
C ASP A 562 -40.63 4.97 -15.98
N LYS A 563 -40.64 3.99 -16.90
CA LYS A 563 -41.69 2.96 -16.99
C LYS A 563 -41.86 2.09 -15.73
N ASN A 564 -40.89 2.10 -14.82
CA ASN A 564 -40.89 1.36 -13.56
C ASN A 564 -41.20 2.27 -12.36
N GLY A 565 -41.60 3.52 -12.59
CA GLY A 565 -41.82 4.52 -11.55
C GLY A 565 -40.52 5.11 -10.99
N GLN A 566 -39.37 4.91 -11.64
CA GLN A 566 -38.07 5.23 -11.06
C GLN A 566 -37.32 6.37 -11.76
N PHE A 567 -36.53 7.11 -11.00
CA PHE A 567 -35.40 7.86 -11.55
C PHE A 567 -34.19 7.78 -10.61
N VAL A 568 -33.00 7.98 -11.17
CA VAL A 568 -31.75 8.13 -10.43
C VAL A 568 -31.17 9.50 -10.77
N THR A 569 -30.78 10.26 -9.75
CA THR A 569 -30.21 11.60 -9.98
C THR A 569 -28.75 11.53 -10.45
N LYS A 570 -28.24 12.67 -10.92
CA LYS A 570 -26.78 12.88 -10.96
C LYS A 570 -26.25 13.02 -9.52
N GLU A 571 -24.94 13.12 -9.37
CA GLU A 571 -24.31 13.34 -8.06
C GLU A 571 -24.37 14.80 -7.60
N TYR A 572 -24.58 14.98 -6.29
CA TYR A 572 -24.53 16.26 -5.59
C TYR A 572 -23.67 16.15 -4.33
N ILE A 573 -23.16 17.27 -3.83
CA ILE A 573 -22.38 17.31 -2.57
C ILE A 573 -23.32 17.05 -1.38
N CYS A 574 -22.94 16.10 -0.51
CA CYS A 574 -23.69 15.74 0.69
C CYS A 574 -23.89 16.94 1.63
N ASP A 575 -25.11 17.10 2.16
CA ASP A 575 -25.48 18.14 3.13
C ASP A 575 -26.86 17.84 3.77
N ASN A 576 -27.29 18.68 4.72
CA ASN A 576 -28.33 18.39 5.71
C ASN A 576 -29.76 18.87 5.31
N ASP A 577 -29.89 19.52 4.15
CA ASP A 577 -31.07 20.28 3.68
C ASP A 577 -31.55 19.86 2.26
N TRP A 578 -31.09 18.71 1.77
CA TRP A 578 -31.52 18.13 0.49
C TRP A 578 -32.91 17.49 0.60
N THR A 579 -33.83 17.92 -0.26
CA THR A 579 -35.20 17.39 -0.34
C THR A 579 -35.61 17.05 -1.77
N VAL A 580 -36.48 16.05 -1.91
CA VAL A 580 -37.20 15.73 -3.15
C VAL A 580 -38.67 16.11 -2.97
N ARG A 581 -39.25 16.74 -3.98
CA ARG A 581 -40.65 17.22 -3.98
C ARG A 581 -41.24 16.94 -5.35
N GLU A 582 -42.49 16.48 -5.41
CA GLU A 582 -43.19 16.39 -6.70
C GLU A 582 -43.57 17.79 -7.21
N ILE A 583 -43.57 17.95 -8.53
CA ILE A 583 -43.95 19.17 -9.25
C ILE A 583 -45.20 18.91 -10.10
N THR A 584 -45.27 17.74 -10.75
CA THR A 584 -46.40 17.31 -11.59
C THR A 584 -46.59 15.80 -11.43
N PRO A 585 -47.78 15.30 -11.08
CA PRO A 585 -48.03 13.86 -10.95
C PRO A 585 -48.00 13.16 -12.31
N SER A 586 -47.85 11.84 -12.27
CA SER A 586 -48.04 10.99 -13.45
C SER A 586 -49.51 10.85 -13.83
N GLU A 587 -49.77 10.36 -15.04
CA GLU A 587 -51.13 10.13 -15.55
C GLU A 587 -51.92 9.20 -14.62
N GLY A 588 -53.08 9.67 -14.17
CA GLY A 588 -53.96 8.96 -13.25
C GLY A 588 -53.65 9.12 -11.75
N TYR A 589 -52.62 9.86 -11.35
CA TYR A 589 -52.25 10.08 -9.94
C TYR A 589 -52.56 11.49 -9.42
N LEU A 590 -52.69 11.61 -8.10
CA LEU A 590 -52.82 12.89 -7.40
C LEU A 590 -51.44 13.42 -6.99
N LEU A 591 -51.19 14.72 -7.22
CA LEU A 591 -49.95 15.41 -6.82
C LEU A 591 -49.65 15.21 -5.33
N ASP A 592 -48.49 14.64 -5.02
CA ASP A 592 -47.97 14.64 -3.65
C ASP A 592 -47.35 16.01 -3.32
N THR A 593 -47.81 16.61 -2.22
CA THR A 593 -47.30 17.90 -1.71
C THR A 593 -46.29 17.71 -0.58
N THR A 594 -45.93 16.47 -0.25
CA THR A 594 -44.98 16.13 0.80
C THR A 594 -43.55 16.49 0.41
N VAL A 595 -42.80 17.03 1.37
CA VAL A 595 -41.37 17.35 1.21
C VAL A 595 -40.54 16.20 1.77
N HIS A 596 -40.05 15.32 0.89
CA HIS A 596 -39.29 14.13 1.27
C HIS A 596 -37.82 14.49 1.51
N LYS A 597 -37.26 14.10 2.66
CA LYS A 597 -35.83 14.25 2.95
C LYS A 597 -35.05 13.14 2.26
N VAL A 598 -33.92 13.49 1.64
CA VAL A 598 -33.09 12.54 0.87
C VAL A 598 -32.22 11.63 1.75
N GLY A 599 -31.91 12.04 2.99
CA GLY A 599 -30.91 11.35 3.82
C GLY A 599 -29.47 11.61 3.36
N ALA A 600 -29.19 12.83 2.88
CA ALA A 600 -27.90 13.21 2.28
C ALA A 600 -26.87 13.76 3.29
N GLU A 601 -27.14 13.65 4.59
CA GLU A 601 -26.29 14.15 5.68
C GLU A 601 -24.86 13.54 5.61
N PRO A 602 -23.77 14.33 5.54
CA PRO A 602 -22.40 13.82 5.38
C PRO A 602 -21.91 12.86 6.48
N GLN A 603 -22.56 12.89 7.63
CA GLN A 603 -22.37 12.00 8.77
C GLN A 603 -22.69 10.53 8.45
N LEU A 604 -23.59 10.29 7.49
CA LEU A 604 -24.06 8.94 7.10
C LEU A 604 -23.08 8.21 6.17
N TYR A 605 -22.07 8.91 5.66
CA TYR A 605 -21.22 8.46 4.55
C TYR A 605 -19.74 8.51 4.91
N THR A 606 -18.94 7.62 4.31
CA THR A 606 -17.49 7.51 4.54
C THR A 606 -16.65 7.56 3.25
N VAL A 607 -17.27 7.39 2.08
CA VAL A 607 -16.61 7.37 0.76
C VAL A 607 -17.04 8.56 -0.10
N GLU A 608 -16.37 8.77 -1.24
CA GLU A 608 -16.69 9.85 -2.18
C GLU A 608 -18.09 9.65 -2.77
N HIS A 609 -18.30 8.57 -3.52
CA HIS A 609 -19.55 8.31 -4.26
C HIS A 609 -20.50 7.48 -3.41
N ASN A 610 -21.67 8.03 -3.08
CA ASN A 610 -22.69 7.38 -2.26
C ASN A 610 -24.03 7.29 -3.01
N GLN A 611 -24.85 6.32 -2.64
CA GLN A 611 -26.20 6.15 -3.17
C GLN A 611 -27.18 5.96 -2.02
N THR A 612 -28.33 6.62 -2.11
CA THR A 612 -29.46 6.47 -1.19
C THR A 612 -30.74 6.18 -1.96
N ALA A 613 -31.73 5.61 -1.28
CA ALA A 613 -33.07 5.37 -1.82
C ALA A 613 -34.06 6.24 -1.04
N ASN A 614 -35.00 6.85 -1.78
CA ASN A 614 -36.06 7.69 -1.22
C ASN A 614 -37.37 7.31 -1.92
N ASP A 615 -37.97 6.21 -1.46
CA ASP A 615 -39.19 5.64 -2.06
C ASP A 615 -40.42 6.45 -1.62
N VAL A 616 -41.32 6.72 -2.56
CA VAL A 616 -42.48 7.60 -2.39
C VAL A 616 -43.76 6.91 -2.86
N THR A 617 -44.89 7.30 -2.27
CA THR A 617 -46.21 6.71 -2.49
C THR A 617 -47.23 7.78 -2.86
N GLU A 618 -47.90 7.62 -3.99
CA GLU A 618 -48.97 8.54 -4.43
C GLU A 618 -50.32 7.84 -4.50
N GLN A 619 -51.38 8.62 -4.28
CA GLN A 619 -52.76 8.17 -4.34
C GLN A 619 -53.26 8.19 -5.78
N VAL A 620 -53.75 7.05 -6.28
CA VAL A 620 -54.42 6.98 -7.60
C VAL A 620 -55.74 7.75 -7.56
N THR A 621 -56.05 8.44 -8.66
CA THR A 621 -57.35 9.07 -8.91
C THR A 621 -58.43 8.01 -8.99
N LYS A 622 -59.57 8.24 -8.33
CA LYS A 622 -60.74 7.37 -8.35
C LYS A 622 -62.03 8.12 -8.62
N GLY A 623 -63.02 7.42 -9.18
CA GLY A 623 -64.38 7.92 -9.32
C GLY A 623 -65.36 6.77 -9.44
N ASN A 624 -66.63 7.07 -9.68
CA ASN A 624 -67.68 6.06 -9.78
C ASN A 624 -68.64 6.34 -10.94
N ILE A 625 -69.34 5.30 -11.39
CA ILE A 625 -70.30 5.35 -12.49
C ILE A 625 -71.67 5.11 -11.91
N ALA A 626 -72.60 6.02 -12.16
CA ALA A 626 -73.98 5.95 -11.74
C ALA A 626 -74.90 5.86 -12.97
N ILE A 627 -75.77 4.86 -12.99
CA ILE A 627 -76.73 4.62 -14.06
C ILE A 627 -78.15 4.78 -13.52
N ILE A 628 -79.05 5.27 -14.38
CA ILE A 628 -80.50 5.17 -14.17
C ILE A 628 -81.07 4.50 -15.41
N LYS A 629 -81.57 3.27 -15.26
CA LYS A 629 -82.19 2.49 -16.32
C LYS A 629 -83.70 2.73 -16.35
N HIS A 630 -84.21 3.08 -17.52
CA HIS A 630 -85.64 3.05 -17.83
C HIS A 630 -85.88 2.13 -19.03
N THR A 631 -87.14 1.77 -19.25
CA THR A 631 -87.63 1.20 -20.51
C THR A 631 -89.06 1.68 -20.75
N ASP A 632 -89.48 1.82 -22.00
CA ASP A 632 -90.90 1.84 -22.34
C ASP A 632 -91.40 0.40 -22.38
N ASN A 633 -92.47 0.09 -21.65
CA ASN A 633 -93.13 -1.21 -21.69
C ASN A 633 -94.26 -1.27 -22.74
N GLY A 634 -94.49 -0.16 -23.47
CA GLY A 634 -95.51 -0.02 -24.50
C GLY A 634 -96.90 0.34 -23.98
N GLU A 635 -97.16 0.25 -22.67
CA GLU A 635 -98.50 0.46 -22.10
C GLU A 635 -98.86 1.95 -21.94
N THR A 636 -97.86 2.82 -21.73
CA THR A 636 -98.11 4.20 -21.23
C THR A 636 -97.45 5.33 -22.02
N GLN A 637 -96.47 5.05 -22.88
CA GLN A 637 -95.58 6.07 -23.49
C GLN A 637 -94.82 6.92 -22.44
N ILE A 638 -94.63 6.37 -21.24
CA ILE A 638 -93.86 6.98 -20.15
C ILE A 638 -92.72 6.03 -19.79
N GLU A 639 -91.49 6.53 -19.92
CA GLU A 639 -90.26 5.88 -19.45
C GLU A 639 -90.43 5.36 -18.02
N THR A 640 -90.45 4.04 -17.86
CA THR A 640 -90.67 3.38 -16.56
C THR A 640 -89.32 2.89 -16.02
N PRO A 641 -88.97 3.16 -14.75
CA PRO A 641 -87.68 2.73 -14.19
C PRO A 641 -87.55 1.20 -14.13
N GLU A 642 -86.43 0.68 -14.63
CA GLU A 642 -86.24 -0.77 -14.84
C GLU A 642 -85.58 -1.43 -13.63
N GLY A 643 -86.36 -1.63 -12.58
CA GLY A 643 -85.91 -2.33 -11.37
C GLY A 643 -85.47 -3.77 -11.67
N GLY A 644 -84.31 -4.16 -11.14
CA GLY A 644 -83.70 -5.47 -11.32
C GLY A 644 -82.78 -5.62 -12.54
N ALA A 645 -82.66 -4.64 -13.43
CA ALA A 645 -81.74 -4.70 -14.57
C ALA A 645 -80.27 -4.77 -14.11
N GLU A 646 -79.45 -5.61 -14.75
CA GLU A 646 -78.07 -5.87 -14.31
C GLU A 646 -77.01 -5.42 -15.31
N PHE A 647 -75.91 -4.85 -14.79
CA PHE A 647 -74.80 -4.33 -15.59
C PHE A 647 -73.45 -4.79 -15.04
N ALA A 648 -72.61 -5.34 -15.93
CA ALA A 648 -71.21 -5.61 -15.66
C ALA A 648 -70.38 -4.39 -16.09
N VAL A 649 -69.67 -3.79 -15.15
CA VAL A 649 -68.77 -2.65 -15.39
C VAL A 649 -67.33 -3.13 -15.19
N TYR A 650 -66.45 -2.92 -16.18
CA TYR A 650 -65.06 -3.38 -16.09
C TYR A 650 -64.09 -2.52 -16.88
N LEU A 651 -62.84 -2.45 -16.44
CA LEU A 651 -61.76 -1.76 -17.13
C LEU A 651 -61.59 -2.35 -18.55
N LYS A 652 -61.73 -1.51 -19.57
CA LYS A 652 -61.71 -1.89 -20.98
C LYS A 652 -60.41 -2.60 -21.38
N ALA A 653 -59.28 -2.20 -20.79
CA ALA A 653 -57.98 -2.81 -21.03
C ALA A 653 -57.90 -4.31 -20.63
N ALA A 654 -58.78 -4.79 -19.73
CA ALA A 654 -58.88 -6.21 -19.39
C ALA A 654 -59.68 -7.03 -20.42
N GLY A 655 -60.46 -6.38 -21.29
CA GLY A 655 -61.24 -7.00 -22.37
C GLY A 655 -62.50 -7.75 -21.96
N SER A 656 -62.67 -8.11 -20.68
CA SER A 656 -63.90 -8.71 -20.15
C SER A 656 -64.03 -8.48 -18.64
N TYR A 657 -65.25 -8.63 -18.11
CA TYR A 657 -65.51 -8.57 -16.68
C TYR A 657 -64.65 -9.57 -15.89
N GLU A 658 -64.58 -10.84 -16.33
CA GLU A 658 -63.84 -11.85 -15.56
C GLU A 658 -62.31 -11.66 -15.57
N ASN A 659 -61.75 -11.05 -16.61
CA ASN A 659 -60.32 -10.73 -16.69
C ASN A 659 -59.93 -9.53 -15.80
N ALA A 660 -60.85 -8.60 -15.53
CA ALA A 660 -60.56 -7.40 -14.77
C ALA A 660 -60.32 -7.71 -13.28
N LYS A 661 -59.40 -6.97 -12.64
CA LYS A 661 -59.14 -7.11 -11.19
C LYS A 661 -60.40 -6.73 -10.40
N SER A 662 -60.54 -7.21 -9.17
CA SER A 662 -61.68 -6.89 -8.29
C SER A 662 -61.78 -5.40 -7.91
N SER A 663 -60.68 -4.65 -7.99
CA SER A 663 -60.61 -3.19 -7.89
C SER A 663 -60.99 -2.46 -9.18
N GLU A 664 -61.01 -3.16 -10.31
CA GLU A 664 -61.15 -2.64 -11.68
C GLU A 664 -62.43 -3.13 -12.38
N ARG A 665 -63.38 -3.66 -11.59
CA ARG A 665 -64.71 -4.08 -12.05
C ARG A 665 -65.74 -3.98 -10.95
N ASP A 666 -67.01 -3.82 -11.31
CA ASP A 666 -68.15 -3.93 -10.41
C ASP A 666 -69.37 -4.52 -11.13
N TYR A 667 -70.25 -5.18 -10.38
CA TYR A 667 -71.51 -5.72 -10.90
C TYR A 667 -72.66 -5.00 -10.23
N LEU A 668 -73.56 -4.46 -11.05
CA LEU A 668 -74.66 -3.60 -10.64
C LEU A 668 -76.00 -4.30 -10.84
N THR A 669 -76.93 -4.11 -9.92
CA THR A 669 -78.34 -4.45 -10.07
C THR A 669 -79.15 -3.20 -9.75
N CYS A 670 -80.06 -2.80 -10.63
CA CYS A 670 -80.85 -1.57 -10.49
C CYS A 670 -81.91 -1.70 -9.39
N ASP A 671 -82.06 -0.67 -8.57
CA ASP A 671 -83.07 -0.59 -7.51
C ASP A 671 -84.50 -0.35 -8.06
N GLU A 672 -85.50 -0.22 -7.18
CA GLU A 672 -86.90 0.06 -7.55
C GLU A 672 -87.10 1.36 -8.37
N ASN A 673 -86.10 2.24 -8.40
CA ASN A 673 -86.06 3.50 -9.16
C ASN A 673 -85.17 3.38 -10.42
N GLY A 674 -84.79 2.17 -10.82
CA GLY A 674 -83.87 1.92 -11.93
C GLY A 674 -82.43 2.37 -11.67
N PHE A 675 -82.07 2.75 -10.44
CA PHE A 675 -80.77 3.34 -10.12
C PHE A 675 -79.76 2.27 -9.69
N ALA A 676 -78.52 2.39 -10.17
CA ALA A 676 -77.37 1.70 -9.60
C ALA A 676 -76.11 2.56 -9.70
N GLN A 677 -75.13 2.29 -8.84
CA GLN A 677 -73.85 3.01 -8.81
C GLN A 677 -72.70 2.08 -8.41
N THR A 678 -71.56 2.19 -9.08
CA THR A 678 -70.34 1.45 -8.73
C THR A 678 -69.74 1.96 -7.41
N LYS A 679 -68.92 1.12 -6.78
CA LYS A 679 -67.87 1.59 -5.87
C LYS A 679 -66.90 2.55 -6.57
N GLU A 680 -65.97 3.11 -5.81
CA GLU A 680 -64.82 3.84 -6.34
C GLU A 680 -63.92 2.91 -7.17
N LEU A 681 -63.82 3.20 -8.46
CA LEU A 681 -62.96 2.55 -9.44
C LEU A 681 -61.78 3.49 -9.78
N PRO A 682 -60.56 2.97 -10.03
CA PRO A 682 -59.39 3.77 -10.37
C PRO A 682 -59.53 4.47 -11.73
N TYR A 683 -58.58 5.37 -12.01
CA TYR A 683 -58.44 6.06 -13.29
C TYR A 683 -58.38 5.07 -14.47
N GLY A 684 -59.19 5.31 -15.50
CA GLY A 684 -59.20 4.48 -16.71
C GLY A 684 -60.51 4.50 -17.48
N ILE A 685 -60.53 3.77 -18.59
CA ILE A 685 -61.68 3.61 -19.46
C ILE A 685 -62.42 2.33 -19.08
N TYR A 686 -63.68 2.45 -18.70
CA TYR A 686 -64.53 1.35 -18.27
C TYR A 686 -65.62 1.08 -19.30
N THR A 687 -65.75 -0.17 -19.73
CA THR A 687 -66.89 -0.60 -20.54
C THR A 687 -68.04 -0.99 -19.61
N VAL A 688 -69.25 -0.53 -19.95
CA VAL A 688 -70.51 -0.83 -19.27
C VAL A 688 -71.33 -1.73 -20.18
N HIS A 689 -71.58 -2.96 -19.74
CA HIS A 689 -72.27 -4.01 -20.49
C HIS A 689 -73.58 -4.41 -19.79
N GLN A 690 -74.72 -4.39 -20.48
CA GLN A 690 -75.99 -4.86 -19.91
C GLN A 690 -76.06 -6.39 -19.95
N VAL A 691 -76.09 -7.02 -18.77
CA VAL A 691 -76.16 -8.48 -18.63
C VAL A 691 -77.61 -8.95 -18.74
N SER A 692 -78.53 -8.30 -18.05
CA SER A 692 -79.95 -8.66 -17.99
C SER A 692 -80.86 -7.43 -17.88
N GLY A 693 -82.15 -7.64 -18.10
CA GLY A 693 -83.18 -6.61 -18.12
C GLY A 693 -84.57 -7.23 -18.22
N TRP A 694 -85.61 -6.40 -18.36
CA TRP A 694 -86.99 -6.86 -18.49
C TRP A 694 -87.23 -7.62 -19.80
N GLU A 695 -88.06 -8.67 -19.71
CA GLU A 695 -88.41 -9.53 -20.85
C GLU A 695 -89.14 -8.72 -21.93
N GLY A 696 -88.73 -8.87 -23.19
CA GLY A 696 -89.26 -8.08 -24.31
C GLY A 696 -88.55 -6.74 -24.56
N SER A 697 -87.42 -6.46 -23.90
CA SER A 697 -86.55 -5.32 -24.23
C SER A 697 -85.24 -5.75 -24.91
N GLU A 698 -84.80 -5.00 -25.93
CA GLU A 698 -83.51 -5.17 -26.61
C GLU A 698 -82.39 -4.63 -25.71
N LYS A 699 -81.39 -5.47 -25.37
CA LYS A 699 -80.27 -5.05 -24.51
C LYS A 699 -79.46 -3.93 -25.15
N MET A 700 -79.08 -2.93 -24.36
CA MET A 700 -78.34 -1.79 -24.88
C MET A 700 -76.88 -2.16 -25.25
N PRO A 701 -76.33 -1.66 -26.37
CA PRO A 701 -74.95 -1.97 -26.77
C PRO A 701 -73.89 -1.32 -25.87
N ASP A 702 -72.83 -2.08 -25.59
CA ASP A 702 -71.67 -1.67 -24.79
C ASP A 702 -71.19 -0.23 -25.08
N PHE A 703 -70.98 0.55 -24.01
CA PHE A 703 -70.42 1.90 -24.09
C PHE A 703 -69.30 2.11 -23.07
N ASP A 704 -68.45 3.10 -23.33
CA ASP A 704 -67.29 3.40 -22.49
C ASP A 704 -67.47 4.66 -21.64
N VAL A 705 -66.88 4.64 -20.44
CA VAL A 705 -66.85 5.74 -19.47
C VAL A 705 -65.41 5.98 -19.04
N PHE A 706 -64.91 7.22 -19.16
CA PHE A 706 -63.52 7.55 -18.81
C PHE A 706 -63.42 8.22 -17.43
N ILE A 707 -63.11 7.41 -16.41
CA ILE A 707 -62.85 7.87 -15.05
C ILE A 707 -61.50 8.59 -15.04
N SER A 708 -61.57 9.90 -14.83
CA SER A 708 -60.49 10.85 -15.15
C SER A 708 -60.35 12.00 -14.13
N GLN A 709 -61.28 12.11 -13.17
CA GLN A 709 -61.30 13.15 -12.14
C GLN A 709 -61.62 12.53 -10.78
N ASN A 710 -60.90 12.97 -9.74
CA ASN A 710 -60.97 12.35 -8.42
C ASN A 710 -62.25 12.70 -7.65
N GLY A 711 -62.97 11.68 -7.16
CA GLY A 711 -64.27 11.80 -6.51
C GLY A 711 -65.42 12.12 -7.47
N ALA A 712 -65.24 11.96 -8.79
CA ALA A 712 -66.27 12.28 -9.77
C ALA A 712 -67.26 11.11 -9.97
N THR A 713 -68.56 11.44 -9.96
CA THR A 713 -69.65 10.51 -10.35
C THR A 713 -70.10 10.79 -11.78
N TYR A 714 -69.81 9.86 -12.68
CA TYR A 714 -70.21 9.91 -14.08
C TYR A 714 -71.63 9.34 -14.22
N ARG A 715 -72.57 10.14 -14.73
CA ARG A 715 -74.02 9.83 -14.71
C ARG A 715 -74.56 9.53 -16.10
N TYR A 716 -75.26 8.41 -16.23
CA TYR A 716 -75.88 7.96 -17.49
C TYR A 716 -77.35 7.63 -17.30
N LEU A 717 -78.19 8.10 -18.22
CA LEU A 717 -79.58 7.66 -18.38
C LEU A 717 -79.58 6.62 -19.51
N ILE A 718 -80.05 5.42 -19.22
CA ILE A 718 -80.03 4.28 -20.14
C ILE A 718 -81.47 3.89 -20.47
N ASN A 719 -81.75 3.56 -21.73
CA ASN A 719 -83.05 3.11 -22.21
C ASN A 719 -82.88 1.92 -23.17
N ASN A 720 -83.83 0.98 -23.20
CA ASN A 720 -83.88 -0.15 -24.13
C ASN A 720 -85.04 0.05 -25.13
N ALA A 721 -84.86 -0.39 -26.36
CA ALA A 721 -85.96 -0.48 -27.31
C ALA A 721 -86.82 -1.72 -27.00
N PRO A 722 -88.15 -1.72 -27.25
CA PRO A 722 -88.94 -2.93 -27.19
C PRO A 722 -88.56 -3.89 -28.33
N PHE A 723 -88.46 -5.19 -28.03
CA PHE A 723 -88.14 -6.22 -29.03
C PHE A 723 -89.30 -6.43 -30.01
N ASN A 724 -88.98 -6.41 -31.30
CA ASN A 724 -89.95 -6.56 -32.39
C ASN A 724 -89.34 -7.41 -33.52
N SER A 725 -90.08 -8.37 -34.09
CA SER A 725 -89.55 -9.31 -35.11
C SER A 725 -90.55 -9.58 -36.25
N PHE A 726 -90.04 -9.89 -37.45
CA PHE A 726 -90.89 -10.28 -38.59
C PHE A 726 -91.26 -11.76 -38.51
N ILE A 727 -92.43 -12.17 -39.03
CA ILE A 727 -92.84 -13.58 -39.01
C ILE A 727 -92.58 -14.21 -40.38
N LYS A 728 -91.75 -15.25 -40.41
CA LYS A 728 -91.44 -16.04 -41.60
C LYS A 728 -92.21 -17.35 -41.59
N ILE A 729 -93.27 -17.46 -42.39
CA ILE A 729 -94.05 -18.70 -42.51
C ILE A 729 -93.53 -19.53 -43.68
N VAL A 730 -93.34 -20.84 -43.48
CA VAL A 730 -92.88 -21.78 -44.52
C VAL A 730 -93.88 -22.93 -44.68
N LYS A 731 -94.25 -23.25 -45.92
CA LYS A 731 -95.13 -24.38 -46.27
C LYS A 731 -94.33 -25.66 -46.42
N GLN A 732 -94.72 -26.73 -45.72
CA GLN A 732 -94.05 -28.04 -45.82
C GLN A 732 -95.01 -29.16 -46.22
N ASP A 733 -94.48 -30.21 -46.86
CA ASP A 733 -95.17 -31.48 -47.06
C ASP A 733 -95.16 -32.28 -45.76
N ALA A 734 -96.33 -32.70 -45.28
CA ALA A 734 -96.48 -33.38 -43.98
C ALA A 734 -95.87 -34.79 -43.92
N GLU A 735 -95.53 -35.40 -45.07
CA GLU A 735 -94.91 -36.73 -45.13
C GLU A 735 -93.39 -36.65 -45.36
N THR A 736 -92.88 -35.57 -45.98
CA THR A 736 -91.46 -35.44 -46.34
C THR A 736 -90.69 -34.34 -45.60
N GLY A 737 -91.38 -33.39 -44.98
CA GLY A 737 -90.78 -32.21 -44.32
C GLY A 737 -90.11 -31.22 -45.28
N LYS A 738 -90.22 -31.43 -46.59
CA LYS A 738 -89.69 -30.51 -47.60
C LYS A 738 -90.60 -29.30 -47.77
N THR A 739 -90.02 -28.15 -48.10
CA THR A 739 -90.78 -26.97 -48.53
C THR A 739 -91.61 -27.27 -49.78
N ILE A 740 -92.86 -26.81 -49.81
CA ILE A 740 -93.73 -26.87 -51.01
C ILE A 740 -93.58 -25.56 -51.79
N PRO A 741 -92.82 -25.50 -52.92
CA PRO A 741 -92.64 -24.30 -53.73
C PRO A 741 -93.94 -23.91 -54.45
N TYR A 742 -94.80 -23.16 -53.75
CA TYR A 742 -96.10 -22.74 -54.24
C TYR A 742 -96.44 -21.32 -53.78
N ALA A 743 -96.66 -20.43 -54.76
CA ALA A 743 -97.15 -19.08 -54.50
C ALA A 743 -98.67 -19.07 -54.27
N GLY A 744 -99.12 -18.37 -53.23
CA GLY A 744 -100.54 -18.18 -52.95
C GLY A 744 -101.17 -19.17 -51.95
N ALA A 745 -100.39 -19.89 -51.15
CA ALA A 745 -100.93 -20.49 -49.92
C ALA A 745 -101.17 -19.36 -48.90
N GLY A 746 -102.39 -19.26 -48.38
CA GLY A 746 -102.89 -18.10 -47.64
C GLY A 746 -103.05 -18.37 -46.15
N PHE A 747 -102.69 -17.39 -45.32
CA PHE A 747 -102.66 -17.47 -43.87
C PHE A 747 -103.34 -16.28 -43.20
N LYS A 748 -104.05 -16.52 -42.10
CA LYS A 748 -104.34 -15.50 -41.08
C LYS A 748 -103.38 -15.65 -39.91
N ILE A 749 -102.97 -14.52 -39.33
CA ILE A 749 -102.19 -14.46 -38.09
C ILE A 749 -103.12 -13.89 -37.00
N TYR A 750 -103.05 -14.42 -35.79
CA TYR A 750 -103.79 -13.95 -34.62
C TYR A 750 -102.83 -13.57 -33.50
N ASP A 751 -103.18 -12.51 -32.76
CA ASP A 751 -102.47 -12.07 -31.55
C ASP A 751 -102.78 -12.97 -30.34
N PRO A 752 -102.06 -12.83 -29.20
CA PRO A 752 -102.31 -13.61 -27.99
C PRO A 752 -103.70 -13.45 -27.37
N ASP A 753 -104.39 -12.34 -27.63
CA ASP A 753 -105.78 -12.10 -27.20
C ASP A 753 -106.81 -12.74 -28.16
N GLY A 754 -106.36 -13.28 -29.30
CA GLY A 754 -107.17 -13.98 -30.29
C GLY A 754 -107.75 -13.08 -31.40
N ASN A 755 -107.31 -11.83 -31.53
CA ASN A 755 -107.75 -10.94 -32.61
C ASN A 755 -106.93 -11.20 -33.90
N PRO A 756 -107.53 -11.06 -35.09
CA PRO A 756 -106.80 -11.18 -36.35
C PRO A 756 -105.86 -9.99 -36.56
N VAL A 757 -104.57 -10.28 -36.73
CA VAL A 757 -103.54 -9.30 -37.09
C VAL A 757 -103.80 -8.76 -38.49
N THR A 758 -103.68 -7.44 -38.66
CA THR A 758 -103.67 -6.78 -39.97
C THR A 758 -102.42 -5.92 -40.12
N MET A 759 -101.88 -5.82 -41.34
CA MET A 759 -100.66 -5.04 -41.62
C MET A 759 -100.83 -4.24 -42.92
N THR A 760 -100.13 -3.11 -43.06
CA THR A 760 -100.27 -2.12 -44.13
C THR A 760 -98.93 -1.76 -44.77
N PHE A 761 -98.63 -2.35 -45.94
CA PHE A 761 -97.48 -1.93 -46.74
C PHE A 761 -97.84 -0.74 -47.65
N THR A 762 -96.88 0.16 -47.88
CA THR A 762 -97.12 1.48 -48.51
C THR A 762 -96.76 1.57 -49.99
N TYR A 763 -96.01 0.60 -50.53
CA TYR A 763 -95.54 0.57 -51.92
C TYR A 763 -95.97 -0.73 -52.61
N PRO A 764 -96.51 -0.71 -53.85
CA PRO A 764 -96.67 0.45 -54.73
C PRO A 764 -97.81 1.41 -54.32
N THR A 765 -98.75 0.96 -53.50
CA THR A 765 -99.82 1.77 -52.90
C THR A 765 -100.14 1.28 -51.49
N PRO A 766 -100.55 2.15 -50.55
CA PRO A 766 -101.03 1.75 -49.22
C PRO A 766 -102.12 0.68 -49.29
N THR A 767 -101.80 -0.51 -48.79
CA THR A 767 -102.66 -1.70 -48.88
C THR A 767 -102.62 -2.43 -47.55
N THR A 768 -103.76 -2.45 -46.84
CA THR A 768 -103.93 -3.23 -45.61
C THR A 768 -104.39 -4.65 -45.96
N ILE A 769 -103.76 -5.65 -45.33
CA ILE A 769 -104.07 -7.08 -45.52
C ILE A 769 -104.33 -7.76 -44.17
N ASP A 770 -105.29 -8.69 -44.16
CA ASP A 770 -105.60 -9.63 -43.08
C ASP A 770 -105.34 -11.10 -43.47
N VAL A 771 -104.86 -11.34 -44.70
CA VAL A 771 -104.40 -12.63 -45.22
C VAL A 771 -103.03 -12.45 -45.89
N PHE A 772 -102.07 -13.26 -45.45
CA PHE A 772 -100.68 -13.27 -45.93
C PHE A 772 -100.47 -14.47 -46.86
N TYR A 773 -99.77 -14.28 -47.98
CA TYR A 773 -99.63 -15.29 -49.03
C TYR A 773 -98.17 -15.66 -49.30
N THR A 774 -97.90 -16.95 -49.56
CA THR A 774 -96.57 -17.45 -49.93
C THR A 774 -96.09 -16.97 -51.30
N ASN A 775 -94.77 -16.84 -51.44
CA ASN A 775 -94.01 -16.67 -52.68
C ASN A 775 -93.83 -18.00 -53.43
N ALA A 776 -93.18 -17.96 -54.60
CA ALA A 776 -92.94 -19.14 -55.44
C ALA A 776 -92.07 -20.20 -54.75
N GLU A 777 -91.25 -19.77 -53.79
CA GLU A 777 -90.35 -20.59 -52.98
C GLU A 777 -91.09 -21.29 -51.82
N GLY A 778 -92.40 -21.06 -51.64
CA GLY A 778 -93.20 -21.73 -50.60
C GLY A 778 -93.16 -21.06 -49.22
N SER A 779 -92.82 -19.77 -49.16
CA SER A 779 -92.61 -19.03 -47.91
C SER A 779 -93.19 -17.62 -47.96
N LEU A 780 -93.38 -16.98 -46.81
CA LEU A 780 -93.61 -15.53 -46.73
C LEU A 780 -92.86 -14.93 -45.55
N VAL A 781 -92.61 -13.63 -45.61
CA VAL A 781 -92.21 -12.81 -44.46
C VAL A 781 -93.24 -11.70 -44.33
N THR A 782 -93.64 -11.35 -43.10
CA THR A 782 -94.61 -10.27 -42.88
C THR A 782 -94.08 -8.89 -43.35
N PRO A 783 -94.94 -7.99 -43.83
CA PRO A 783 -94.53 -6.63 -44.23
C PRO A 783 -94.21 -5.72 -43.04
N GLU A 784 -94.72 -6.04 -41.84
CA GLU A 784 -94.42 -5.35 -40.58
C GLU A 784 -93.87 -6.34 -39.55
N LYS A 785 -93.17 -5.81 -38.54
CA LYS A 785 -92.77 -6.57 -37.34
C LYS A 785 -93.98 -6.76 -36.43
N LEU A 786 -94.02 -7.86 -35.69
CA LEU A 786 -94.86 -8.01 -34.50
C LEU A 786 -94.05 -7.66 -33.24
N PRO A 787 -94.70 -7.09 -32.20
CA PRO A 787 -94.07 -6.85 -30.91
C PRO A 787 -93.86 -8.17 -30.16
N PHE A 788 -92.94 -8.15 -29.20
CA PHE A 788 -92.75 -9.22 -28.23
C PHE A 788 -94.09 -9.71 -27.65
N GLY A 789 -94.27 -11.03 -27.58
CA GLY A 789 -95.49 -11.63 -27.04
C GLY A 789 -95.53 -13.14 -27.24
N LYS A 790 -96.26 -13.84 -26.36
CA LYS A 790 -96.36 -15.31 -26.33
C LYS A 790 -97.79 -15.73 -26.62
N GLY A 791 -97.99 -16.77 -27.42
CA GLY A 791 -99.30 -17.30 -27.80
C GLY A 791 -99.90 -16.74 -29.09
N TYR A 792 -99.11 -16.11 -29.98
CA TYR A 792 -99.57 -15.82 -31.34
C TYR A 792 -99.89 -17.14 -32.07
N SER A 793 -100.73 -17.08 -33.11
CA SER A 793 -100.99 -18.26 -33.95
C SER A 793 -101.19 -17.94 -35.43
N ILE A 794 -100.93 -18.93 -36.28
CA ILE A 794 -101.25 -18.89 -37.71
C ILE A 794 -102.31 -19.93 -38.06
N VAL A 795 -103.27 -19.55 -38.88
CA VAL A 795 -104.30 -20.43 -39.45
C VAL A 795 -104.19 -20.38 -40.96
N GLU A 796 -104.08 -21.54 -41.61
CA GLU A 796 -104.15 -21.63 -43.06
C GLU A 796 -105.60 -21.47 -43.53
N VAL A 797 -105.82 -20.58 -44.49
CA VAL A 797 -107.13 -20.35 -45.14
C VAL A 797 -107.14 -20.72 -46.62
N GLN A 798 -105.97 -21.00 -47.21
CA GLN A 798 -105.82 -21.47 -48.59
C GLN A 798 -104.58 -22.36 -48.72
N ALA A 799 -104.77 -23.61 -49.14
CA ALA A 799 -103.69 -24.59 -49.27
C ALA A 799 -102.98 -24.55 -50.63
N PRO A 800 -101.76 -25.12 -50.74
CA PRO A 800 -101.12 -25.37 -52.02
C PRO A 800 -101.94 -26.26 -52.96
N TYR A 801 -101.80 -26.05 -54.27
CA TYR A 801 -102.45 -26.92 -55.26
C TYR A 801 -102.00 -28.38 -55.10
N GLY A 802 -102.96 -29.31 -55.00
CA GLY A 802 -102.69 -30.73 -54.77
C GLY A 802 -102.44 -31.10 -53.30
N TYR A 803 -102.69 -30.20 -52.35
CA TYR A 803 -102.61 -30.45 -50.91
C TYR A 803 -103.97 -30.26 -50.22
N VAL A 804 -104.16 -30.94 -49.09
CA VAL A 804 -105.35 -30.81 -48.24
C VAL A 804 -105.21 -29.54 -47.39
N LEU A 805 -106.28 -28.75 -47.28
CA LEU A 805 -106.36 -27.61 -46.37
C LEU A 805 -106.40 -28.11 -44.92
N ASP A 806 -105.52 -27.56 -44.08
CA ASP A 806 -105.48 -27.87 -42.66
C ASP A 806 -105.61 -26.56 -41.87
N GLU A 807 -106.84 -26.27 -41.44
CA GLU A 807 -107.21 -25.07 -40.67
C GLU A 807 -106.74 -25.13 -39.20
N THR A 808 -106.00 -26.18 -38.79
CA THR A 808 -105.46 -26.30 -37.43
C THR A 808 -104.50 -25.13 -37.12
N PRO A 809 -104.74 -24.35 -36.03
CA PRO A 809 -103.84 -23.27 -35.65
C PRO A 809 -102.46 -23.79 -35.23
N VAL A 810 -101.41 -23.16 -35.74
CA VAL A 810 -100.02 -23.38 -35.27
C VAL A 810 -99.60 -22.17 -34.45
N TYR A 811 -99.28 -22.40 -33.17
CA TYR A 811 -98.87 -21.36 -32.23
C TYR A 811 -97.36 -21.07 -32.31
N PHE A 812 -96.98 -19.82 -32.03
CA PHE A 812 -95.59 -19.37 -31.95
C PHE A 812 -95.47 -18.19 -30.97
N ASP A 813 -94.27 -17.98 -30.43
CA ASP A 813 -93.97 -16.83 -29.56
C ASP A 813 -92.95 -15.91 -30.23
N VAL A 814 -93.19 -14.60 -30.16
CA VAL A 814 -92.27 -13.56 -30.62
C VAL A 814 -91.32 -13.21 -29.48
N THR A 815 -90.17 -13.88 -29.47
CA THR A 815 -89.09 -13.71 -28.49
C THR A 815 -87.73 -13.65 -29.19
N GLU A 816 -86.70 -13.16 -28.49
CA GLU A 816 -85.32 -13.16 -29.00
C GLU A 816 -84.83 -14.60 -29.24
N ASP A 817 -85.04 -15.51 -28.29
CA ASP A 817 -84.67 -16.94 -28.36
C ASP A 817 -85.28 -17.70 -29.56
N ASN A 818 -86.48 -17.32 -30.00
CA ASN A 818 -87.16 -17.93 -31.15
C ASN A 818 -86.80 -17.28 -32.49
N SER A 819 -85.92 -16.28 -32.48
CA SER A 819 -85.61 -15.47 -33.65
C SER A 819 -84.22 -15.76 -34.23
N THR A 820 -84.08 -15.50 -35.53
CA THR A 820 -82.80 -15.58 -36.24
C THR A 820 -82.67 -14.41 -37.20
N GLU A 821 -81.45 -13.90 -37.39
CA GLU A 821 -81.15 -12.96 -38.47
C GLU A 821 -81.13 -13.66 -39.83
N GLU A 822 -82.07 -13.30 -40.71
CA GLU A 822 -82.09 -13.71 -42.12
C GLU A 822 -82.01 -12.47 -43.02
N SER A 823 -81.03 -12.44 -43.94
CA SER A 823 -80.86 -11.35 -44.92
C SER A 823 -80.78 -9.92 -44.35
N GLY A 824 -80.43 -9.77 -43.07
CA GLY A 824 -80.37 -8.48 -42.37
C GLY A 824 -81.71 -8.02 -41.77
N VAL A 825 -82.65 -8.95 -41.55
CA VAL A 825 -83.83 -8.75 -40.71
C VAL A 825 -84.03 -9.89 -39.72
N THR A 826 -84.43 -9.54 -38.51
CA THR A 826 -84.79 -10.47 -37.44
C THR A 826 -86.11 -11.14 -37.78
N VAL A 827 -86.12 -12.47 -37.88
CA VAL A 827 -87.33 -13.26 -38.18
C VAL A 827 -87.58 -14.34 -37.13
N VAL A 828 -88.85 -14.55 -36.78
CA VAL A 828 -89.33 -15.77 -36.12
C VAL A 828 -89.91 -16.70 -37.18
N LYS A 829 -89.40 -17.95 -37.25
CA LYS A 829 -89.79 -18.93 -38.27
C LYS A 829 -90.91 -19.84 -37.78
N VAL A 830 -91.96 -19.99 -38.60
CA VAL A 830 -93.10 -20.87 -38.33
C VAL A 830 -93.32 -21.81 -39.52
N ASP A 831 -93.24 -23.13 -39.30
CA ASP A 831 -93.51 -24.12 -40.34
C ASP A 831 -94.97 -24.60 -40.26
N LYS A 832 -95.68 -24.60 -41.39
CA LYS A 832 -97.03 -25.17 -41.51
C LYS A 832 -97.04 -26.34 -42.50
N PRO A 833 -97.17 -27.59 -42.02
CA PRO A 833 -97.28 -28.76 -42.88
C PRO A 833 -98.68 -28.89 -43.52
N ASN A 834 -98.74 -29.58 -44.66
CA ASN A 834 -99.97 -30.02 -45.33
C ASN A 834 -99.82 -31.45 -45.87
N MET A 835 -100.89 -32.25 -45.82
CA MET A 835 -100.94 -33.57 -46.44
C MET A 835 -101.16 -33.46 -47.95
N ALA A 836 -100.38 -34.19 -48.76
CA ALA A 836 -100.60 -34.28 -50.20
C ALA A 836 -101.92 -35.01 -50.51
N GLN A 837 -102.68 -34.50 -51.49
CA GLN A 837 -103.94 -35.12 -51.89
C GLN A 837 -103.70 -36.49 -52.54
N LYS A 838 -104.58 -37.43 -52.21
CA LYS A 838 -104.64 -38.78 -52.75
C LYS A 838 -106.07 -39.08 -53.22
N GLY A 839 -106.21 -40.02 -54.14
CA GLY A 839 -107.49 -40.49 -54.66
C GLY A 839 -107.47 -41.98 -54.97
N THR A 840 -108.61 -42.54 -55.35
CA THR A 840 -108.74 -43.96 -55.70
C THR A 840 -109.20 -44.12 -57.15
N ILE A 841 -108.78 -45.22 -57.77
CA ILE A 841 -109.21 -45.63 -59.11
C ILE A 841 -110.22 -46.76 -58.96
N THR A 842 -111.41 -46.56 -59.54
CA THR A 842 -112.48 -47.57 -59.59
C THR A 842 -112.53 -48.19 -60.98
N VAL A 843 -112.63 -49.51 -61.05
CA VAL A 843 -112.70 -50.31 -62.28
C VAL A 843 -113.98 -51.13 -62.26
N GLU A 844 -114.83 -50.98 -63.28
CA GLU A 844 -116.06 -51.76 -63.43
C GLU A 844 -115.95 -52.71 -64.63
N LYS A 845 -116.04 -54.02 -64.38
CA LYS A 845 -116.03 -55.05 -65.42
C LYS A 845 -117.38 -55.75 -65.52
N THR A 846 -117.99 -55.59 -66.69
CA THR A 846 -119.34 -56.09 -66.99
C THR A 846 -119.35 -56.92 -68.28
N GLY A 847 -120.33 -57.81 -68.41
CA GLY A 847 -120.53 -58.62 -69.61
C GLY A 847 -121.88 -59.32 -69.66
N GLU A 848 -122.22 -59.88 -70.81
CA GLU A 848 -123.50 -60.56 -71.04
C GLU A 848 -123.49 -61.96 -70.41
N MET A 849 -124.38 -62.17 -69.45
CA MET A 849 -124.62 -63.46 -68.79
C MET A 849 -126.00 -63.99 -69.13
N PHE A 850 -126.08 -65.29 -69.44
CA PHE A 850 -127.33 -66.00 -69.67
C PHE A 850 -128.12 -66.05 -68.36
N PHE A 851 -129.37 -65.58 -68.38
CA PHE A 851 -130.21 -65.47 -67.17
C PHE A 851 -131.60 -66.10 -67.31
N GLY A 852 -132.03 -66.44 -68.52
CA GLY A 852 -133.38 -66.99 -68.76
C GLY A 852 -133.60 -67.49 -70.17
N VAL A 853 -134.80 -68.02 -70.42
CA VAL A 853 -135.23 -68.50 -71.74
C VAL A 853 -136.65 -68.00 -71.99
N SER A 854 -136.84 -67.25 -73.08
CA SER A 854 -138.17 -66.86 -73.57
C SER A 854 -138.89 -68.06 -74.15
N VAL A 855 -140.18 -68.20 -73.86
CA VAL A 855 -141.01 -69.35 -74.26
C VAL A 855 -142.23 -68.83 -75.01
N ILE A 856 -142.36 -69.20 -76.29
CA ILE A 856 -143.43 -68.72 -77.18
C ILE A 856 -144.20 -69.92 -77.71
N GLY A 857 -145.43 -70.11 -77.24
CA GLY A 857 -146.37 -71.16 -77.64
C GLY A 857 -147.76 -70.92 -77.01
N GLY A 858 -148.82 -71.47 -77.61
CA GLY A 858 -150.21 -71.23 -77.20
C GLY A 858 -151.22 -71.68 -78.25
N VAL A 859 -152.52 -71.46 -78.02
CA VAL A 859 -153.58 -71.75 -79.00
C VAL A 859 -153.98 -70.53 -79.83
N ASP A 860 -154.36 -70.74 -81.09
CA ASP A 860 -154.96 -69.71 -81.94
C ASP A 860 -156.45 -69.42 -81.58
N GLU A 861 -157.03 -68.34 -82.12
CA GLU A 861 -158.43 -67.97 -81.88
C GLU A 861 -159.45 -68.99 -82.44
N SER A 862 -159.00 -70.00 -83.19
CA SER A 862 -159.81 -71.12 -83.67
C SER A 862 -159.61 -72.42 -82.86
N GLY A 863 -158.75 -72.40 -81.83
CA GLY A 863 -158.52 -73.49 -80.89
C GLY A 863 -157.41 -74.48 -81.24
N ASN A 864 -156.52 -74.18 -82.21
CA ASN A 864 -155.40 -75.08 -82.56
C ASN A 864 -154.12 -74.72 -81.79
N GLU A 865 -153.41 -75.73 -81.26
CA GLU A 865 -152.14 -75.54 -80.55
C GLU A 865 -150.96 -75.23 -81.49
N LEU A 866 -150.21 -74.17 -81.19
CA LEU A 866 -148.98 -73.77 -81.87
C LEU A 866 -147.76 -74.36 -81.14
N PRO A 867 -146.75 -74.88 -81.88
CA PRO A 867 -145.58 -75.52 -81.27
C PRO A 867 -144.68 -74.51 -80.54
N THR A 868 -144.32 -74.85 -79.30
CA THR A 868 -143.56 -73.96 -78.40
C THR A 868 -142.09 -73.84 -78.76
N ILE A 869 -141.60 -72.60 -78.97
CA ILE A 869 -140.19 -72.29 -79.22
C ILE A 869 -139.54 -71.69 -77.96
N TYR A 870 -138.30 -72.09 -77.69
CA TYR A 870 -137.48 -71.64 -76.57
C TYR A 870 -136.28 -70.80 -77.08
N GLN A 871 -136.12 -69.57 -76.61
CA GLN A 871 -135.09 -68.64 -77.06
C GLN A 871 -134.24 -68.12 -75.87
N PRO A 872 -132.91 -68.36 -75.82
CA PRO A 872 -132.08 -67.97 -74.68
C PRO A 872 -131.95 -66.44 -74.56
N GLN A 873 -132.01 -65.92 -73.33
CA GLN A 873 -131.87 -64.50 -73.02
C GLN A 873 -130.62 -64.24 -72.17
N TYR A 874 -129.97 -63.12 -72.47
CA TYR A 874 -128.75 -62.64 -71.82
C TYR A 874 -129.00 -61.23 -71.28
N GLU A 875 -128.42 -60.92 -70.13
CA GLU A 875 -128.43 -59.58 -69.53
C GLU A 875 -127.02 -59.19 -69.13
N LYS A 876 -126.75 -57.87 -69.07
CA LYS A 876 -125.42 -57.36 -68.72
C LYS A 876 -125.29 -57.26 -67.19
N ARG A 877 -124.42 -58.10 -66.60
CA ARG A 877 -124.08 -58.06 -65.17
C ARG A 877 -122.59 -57.75 -64.96
N GLY A 878 -122.22 -57.43 -63.73
CA GLY A 878 -120.84 -57.43 -63.27
C GLY A 878 -120.20 -58.83 -63.34
N LEU A 879 -118.87 -58.86 -63.45
CA LEU A 879 -118.08 -60.08 -63.54
C LEU A 879 -117.02 -60.15 -62.41
N PRO A 880 -117.25 -60.93 -61.34
CA PRO A 880 -116.25 -61.15 -60.29
C PRO A 880 -114.98 -61.87 -60.78
N GLY A 881 -113.87 -61.61 -60.10
CA GLY A 881 -112.61 -62.33 -60.30
C GLY A 881 -111.81 -61.91 -61.54
N ALA A 882 -112.12 -60.75 -62.13
CA ALA A 882 -111.22 -60.09 -63.07
C ALA A 882 -110.13 -59.34 -62.28
N VAL A 883 -108.87 -59.47 -62.67
CA VAL A 883 -107.73 -58.86 -61.95
C VAL A 883 -107.09 -57.78 -62.82
N TYR A 884 -106.88 -56.60 -62.21
CA TYR A 884 -106.29 -55.43 -62.84
C TYR A 884 -105.04 -54.99 -62.09
N GLU A 885 -103.95 -54.77 -62.82
CA GLU A 885 -102.82 -53.97 -62.35
C GLU A 885 -103.10 -52.50 -62.61
N ILE A 886 -102.78 -51.66 -61.63
CA ILE A 886 -102.79 -50.20 -61.75
C ILE A 886 -101.32 -49.77 -61.75
N ILE A 887 -100.90 -49.07 -62.80
CA ILE A 887 -99.51 -48.85 -63.14
C ILE A 887 -99.28 -47.35 -63.33
N ALA A 888 -98.22 -46.79 -62.75
CA ALA A 888 -97.86 -45.39 -62.96
C ALA A 888 -97.51 -45.14 -64.43
N ALA A 889 -98.32 -44.34 -65.15
CA ALA A 889 -98.12 -44.07 -66.58
C ALA A 889 -97.02 -43.01 -66.84
N GLU A 890 -96.64 -42.30 -65.78
CA GLU A 890 -95.55 -41.31 -65.69
C GLU A 890 -94.99 -41.35 -64.26
N ASP A 891 -93.88 -40.65 -64.01
CA ASP A 891 -93.39 -40.48 -62.64
C ASP A 891 -94.41 -39.65 -61.85
N ILE A 892 -94.88 -40.17 -60.72
CA ILE A 892 -95.89 -39.52 -59.90
C ILE A 892 -95.17 -38.62 -58.90
N ILE A 893 -95.25 -37.30 -59.06
CA ILE A 893 -94.44 -36.33 -58.30
C ILE A 893 -95.34 -35.36 -57.55
N THR A 894 -95.16 -35.23 -56.23
CA THR A 894 -95.82 -34.20 -55.41
C THR A 894 -95.09 -32.85 -55.52
N GLN A 895 -95.77 -31.73 -55.23
CA GLN A 895 -95.23 -30.39 -55.53
C GLN A 895 -93.96 -30.04 -54.74
N ASP A 896 -93.69 -30.73 -53.63
CA ASP A 896 -92.42 -30.72 -52.89
C ASP A 896 -91.22 -31.35 -53.66
N GLY A 897 -91.44 -31.77 -54.91
CA GLY A 897 -90.47 -32.42 -55.77
C GLY A 897 -90.20 -33.88 -55.41
N THR A 898 -91.03 -34.52 -54.58
CA THR A 898 -90.86 -35.93 -54.23
C THR A 898 -91.54 -36.84 -55.26
N VAL A 899 -90.74 -37.68 -55.92
CA VAL A 899 -91.27 -38.79 -56.73
C VAL A 899 -91.81 -39.87 -55.79
N ARG A 900 -93.12 -40.09 -55.83
CA ARG A 900 -93.88 -41.04 -54.99
C ARG A 900 -93.95 -42.44 -55.62
N ASN A 901 -94.03 -42.53 -56.96
CA ASN A 901 -93.94 -43.76 -57.75
C ASN A 901 -93.22 -43.49 -59.08
N GLN A 902 -92.49 -44.46 -59.60
CA GLN A 902 -91.76 -44.38 -60.88
C GLN A 902 -92.62 -44.82 -62.07
N LYS A 903 -92.40 -44.27 -63.27
CA LYS A 903 -93.09 -44.70 -64.48
C LYS A 903 -92.90 -46.20 -64.75
N GLY A 904 -94.01 -46.92 -64.91
CA GLY A 904 -94.06 -48.36 -65.13
C GLY A 904 -94.10 -49.20 -63.84
N GLU A 905 -94.06 -48.58 -62.67
CA GLU A 905 -94.27 -49.23 -61.38
C GLU A 905 -95.73 -49.68 -61.24
N VAL A 906 -95.97 -50.94 -60.86
CA VAL A 906 -97.30 -51.43 -60.47
C VAL A 906 -97.58 -50.88 -59.07
N VAL A 907 -98.45 -49.87 -58.99
CA VAL A 907 -98.78 -49.17 -57.75
C VAL A 907 -99.91 -49.82 -56.97
N ASP A 908 -100.74 -50.65 -57.61
CA ASP A 908 -101.74 -51.48 -56.95
C ASP A 908 -102.18 -52.66 -57.83
N THR A 909 -102.75 -53.70 -57.24
CA THR A 909 -103.32 -54.85 -57.96
C THR A 909 -104.69 -55.20 -57.36
N VAL A 910 -105.75 -54.88 -58.10
CA VAL A 910 -107.14 -54.96 -57.63
C VAL A 910 -107.92 -56.09 -58.32
N THR A 911 -108.87 -56.70 -57.62
CA THR A 911 -109.71 -57.79 -58.15
C THR A 911 -111.18 -57.41 -58.03
N THR A 912 -111.99 -57.72 -59.05
CA THR A 912 -113.43 -57.37 -59.05
C THR A 912 -114.26 -58.23 -58.12
N ASP A 913 -115.15 -57.57 -57.39
CA ASP A 913 -116.12 -58.16 -56.46
C ASP A 913 -117.31 -58.83 -57.18
N GLU A 914 -118.28 -59.33 -56.42
CA GLU A 914 -119.50 -59.96 -56.96
C GLU A 914 -120.34 -59.03 -57.85
N ASN A 915 -120.20 -57.70 -57.70
CA ASN A 915 -120.83 -56.69 -58.53
C ASN A 915 -120.01 -56.31 -59.78
N GLY A 916 -118.82 -56.90 -59.95
CA GLY A 916 -117.90 -56.61 -61.04
C GLY A 916 -117.02 -55.39 -60.81
N THR A 917 -116.94 -54.86 -59.59
CA THR A 917 -116.26 -53.60 -59.27
C THR A 917 -114.99 -53.85 -58.46
N ALA A 918 -113.93 -53.10 -58.76
CA ALA A 918 -112.69 -53.08 -57.98
C ALA A 918 -112.28 -51.63 -57.69
N VAL A 919 -111.70 -51.36 -56.52
CA VAL A 919 -111.24 -50.03 -56.11
C VAL A 919 -109.81 -50.12 -55.57
N SER A 920 -108.95 -49.18 -55.96
CA SER A 920 -107.57 -49.12 -55.47
C SER A 920 -107.46 -48.62 -54.03
N ARG A 921 -106.29 -48.86 -53.43
CA ARG A 921 -105.80 -48.05 -52.30
C ARG A 921 -105.68 -46.57 -52.69
N GLU A 922 -105.48 -45.70 -51.71
CA GLU A 922 -105.18 -44.30 -51.96
C GLU A 922 -103.85 -44.14 -52.71
N LEU A 923 -103.90 -43.46 -53.85
CA LEU A 923 -102.78 -43.15 -54.74
C LEU A 923 -102.64 -41.63 -54.86
N TYR A 924 -101.41 -41.12 -55.00
CA TYR A 924 -101.16 -39.68 -55.20
C TYR A 924 -101.73 -39.21 -56.55
N LEU A 925 -102.00 -37.90 -56.68
CA LEU A 925 -102.53 -37.36 -57.94
C LEU A 925 -101.50 -37.46 -59.08
N GLY A 926 -101.87 -38.16 -60.16
CA GLY A 926 -101.05 -38.37 -61.35
C GLY A 926 -101.74 -39.25 -62.39
N LYS A 927 -101.07 -39.60 -63.50
CA LYS A 927 -101.63 -40.49 -64.53
C LYS A 927 -101.29 -41.95 -64.29
N TYR A 928 -102.30 -42.81 -64.39
CA TYR A 928 -102.19 -44.25 -64.23
C TYR A 928 -102.76 -45.01 -65.43
N GLU A 929 -102.14 -46.13 -65.79
CA GLU A 929 -102.64 -47.13 -66.72
C GLU A 929 -103.33 -48.25 -65.91
N VAL A 930 -104.50 -48.70 -66.37
CA VAL A 930 -105.24 -49.83 -65.77
C VAL A 930 -105.22 -50.99 -66.74
N ARG A 931 -104.59 -52.10 -66.35
CA ARG A 931 -104.32 -53.25 -67.23
C ARG A 931 -104.98 -54.51 -66.71
N GLU A 932 -105.90 -55.09 -67.48
CA GLU A 932 -106.48 -56.41 -67.18
C GLU A 932 -105.40 -57.50 -67.35
N ILE A 933 -105.05 -58.19 -66.27
CA ILE A 933 -104.07 -59.28 -66.26
C ILE A 933 -104.70 -60.67 -66.06
N THR A 934 -105.96 -60.74 -65.64
CA THR A 934 -106.72 -62.00 -65.58
C THR A 934 -108.18 -61.75 -65.89
N ALA A 935 -108.69 -62.45 -66.92
CA ALA A 935 -110.10 -62.41 -67.30
C ALA A 935 -110.95 -63.35 -66.41
N PRO A 936 -112.21 -62.99 -66.11
CA PRO A 936 -113.05 -63.73 -65.18
C PRO A 936 -113.50 -65.09 -65.76
N TYR A 937 -113.23 -66.18 -65.02
CA TYR A 937 -113.42 -67.56 -65.50
C TYR A 937 -114.74 -68.20 -65.00
N LYS A 938 -115.46 -68.89 -65.89
CA LYS A 938 -116.70 -69.61 -65.55
C LYS A 938 -116.43 -70.89 -64.74
N LYS A 939 -117.21 -71.11 -63.68
CA LYS A 939 -117.35 -72.40 -62.97
C LYS A 939 -118.83 -72.71 -62.78
N ALA A 940 -119.27 -73.90 -63.19
CA ALA A 940 -120.65 -74.35 -62.99
C ALA A 940 -120.83 -74.96 -61.59
N ALA A 941 -122.02 -74.79 -60.99
CA ALA A 941 -122.29 -75.18 -59.61
C ALA A 941 -122.85 -76.62 -59.49
N VAL A 942 -122.27 -77.41 -58.59
CA VAL A 942 -122.80 -78.68 -58.06
C VAL A 942 -122.32 -78.85 -56.60
N GLU A 943 -123.24 -78.78 -55.64
CA GLU A 943 -123.08 -79.35 -54.29
C GLU A 943 -123.43 -80.87 -54.36
N ILE A 944 -123.25 -81.77 -53.38
CA ILE A 944 -123.57 -81.73 -51.94
C ILE A 944 -122.62 -82.70 -51.14
N PRO A 945 -122.87 -83.21 -49.89
CA PRO A 945 -121.99 -82.93 -48.75
C PRO A 945 -121.19 -84.12 -48.17
N ALA A 946 -120.22 -83.84 -47.28
CA ALA A 946 -119.72 -84.82 -46.30
C ALA A 946 -119.15 -84.20 -44.99
N THR A 947 -119.53 -84.83 -43.88
CA THR A 947 -119.14 -84.68 -42.46
C THR A 947 -117.64 -84.53 -42.12
N GLY A 948 -117.29 -83.78 -41.05
CA GLY A 948 -116.02 -83.97 -40.32
C GLY A 948 -115.61 -82.90 -39.27
N THR A 949 -115.54 -83.27 -37.99
CA THR A 949 -114.78 -82.63 -36.88
C THR A 949 -113.64 -83.58 -36.44
N PRO A 950 -112.59 -83.23 -35.63
CA PRO A 950 -112.44 -82.06 -34.72
C PRO A 950 -111.01 -81.42 -34.60
N THR A 951 -110.89 -80.38 -33.74
CA THR A 951 -109.75 -79.91 -32.88
C THR A 951 -108.26 -79.89 -33.29
N GLU A 952 -107.60 -78.75 -32.97
CA GLU A 952 -106.22 -78.48 -32.44
C GLU A 952 -105.10 -79.55 -32.44
N PRO A 953 -103.81 -79.16 -32.66
CA PRO A 953 -102.94 -78.66 -31.56
C PRO A 953 -101.85 -77.61 -31.95
N GLY A 954 -101.03 -77.14 -30.98
CA GLY A 954 -100.04 -76.04 -31.15
C GLY A 954 -98.53 -76.37 -31.05
N LYS A 955 -97.70 -75.30 -30.91
CA LYS A 955 -96.23 -75.15 -30.55
C LYS A 955 -95.26 -76.35 -30.69
N PRO A 956 -94.03 -76.15 -31.24
CA PRO A 956 -92.87 -75.54 -30.51
C PRO A 956 -91.99 -74.62 -31.43
N THR A 957 -90.71 -74.20 -31.24
CA THR A 957 -89.58 -74.44 -30.28
C THR A 957 -88.59 -73.22 -30.26
N GLY A 958 -87.46 -73.27 -29.53
CA GLY A 958 -86.23 -72.45 -29.73
C GLY A 958 -85.18 -73.15 -30.65
N PRO A 959 -83.85 -72.79 -30.69
CA PRO A 959 -83.01 -72.58 -29.48
C PRO A 959 -81.77 -71.61 -29.56
N ASP A 960 -81.11 -71.42 -28.40
CA ASP A 960 -79.66 -71.24 -28.08
C ASP A 960 -78.76 -70.05 -28.55
N SER A 961 -77.61 -69.90 -27.84
CA SER A 961 -76.62 -68.78 -27.80
C SER A 961 -75.21 -69.23 -28.34
N PRO A 962 -73.99 -68.65 -28.05
CA PRO A 962 -73.48 -67.89 -26.87
C PRO A 962 -72.45 -66.74 -27.14
N GLN A 963 -71.64 -66.41 -26.12
CA GLN A 963 -70.53 -65.42 -26.00
C GLN A 963 -69.32 -65.75 -26.94
N THR A 964 -68.26 -64.95 -27.17
CA THR A 964 -67.40 -64.06 -26.32
C THR A 964 -66.82 -62.88 -27.18
N GLY A 965 -65.87 -62.01 -26.82
CA GLY A 965 -64.92 -61.88 -25.69
C GLY A 965 -64.06 -60.60 -25.79
N ASP A 966 -63.08 -60.42 -24.90
CA ASP A 966 -62.30 -59.17 -24.70
C ASP A 966 -60.83 -59.28 -25.16
N ASN A 967 -60.14 -58.12 -25.30
CA ASN A 967 -58.69 -57.82 -25.18
C ASN A 967 -57.93 -57.13 -26.33
N SER A 968 -57.06 -56.23 -25.87
CA SER A 968 -55.68 -55.95 -26.33
C SER A 968 -55.42 -55.00 -27.51
N ASN A 969 -54.97 -53.79 -27.12
CA ASN A 969 -54.16 -52.86 -27.89
C ASN A 969 -52.70 -53.36 -28.01
N MET A 970 -52.11 -53.36 -29.21
CA MET A 970 -50.69 -53.03 -29.35
C MET A 970 -50.27 -52.59 -30.77
N ILE A 971 -49.81 -51.34 -30.86
CA ILE A 971 -48.59 -50.88 -31.55
C ILE A 971 -47.92 -51.91 -32.49
N LEU A 972 -48.10 -51.80 -33.82
CA LEU A 972 -46.97 -51.82 -34.79
C LEU A 972 -47.32 -51.41 -36.24
N TRP A 973 -47.60 -50.11 -36.48
CA TRP A 973 -47.17 -49.45 -37.73
C TRP A 973 -46.56 -48.07 -37.42
N ILE A 974 -45.57 -48.12 -36.52
CA ILE A 974 -44.40 -47.23 -36.53
C ILE A 974 -43.85 -47.26 -37.97
N ALA A 975 -43.51 -46.16 -38.63
CA ALA A 975 -42.44 -45.24 -38.25
C ALA A 975 -42.48 -43.88 -38.99
N LEU A 976 -41.56 -42.99 -38.58
CA LEU A 976 -41.12 -41.75 -39.26
C LEU A 976 -42.14 -40.58 -39.20
N LEU A 977 -41.80 -39.39 -38.70
CA LEU A 977 -40.57 -38.82 -38.11
C LEU A 977 -40.94 -38.04 -36.82
N PHE A 978 -40.17 -38.09 -35.71
CA PHE A 978 -39.07 -37.15 -35.36
C PHE A 978 -39.44 -35.67 -35.60
N ILE A 979 -39.25 -34.65 -34.74
CA ILE A 979 -38.41 -34.37 -33.55
C ILE A 979 -38.85 -32.96 -33.01
N SER A 980 -38.69 -32.45 -31.77
CA SER A 980 -38.40 -32.99 -30.42
C SER A 980 -38.53 -31.89 -29.33
N GLY A 981 -38.93 -32.25 -28.11
CA GLY A 981 -38.46 -31.64 -26.83
C GLY A 981 -38.79 -30.16 -26.50
N GLY A 982 -38.66 -29.70 -25.26
CA GLY A 982 -38.32 -30.39 -24.00
C GLY A 982 -38.24 -29.37 -22.84
N ALA A 983 -38.60 -29.75 -21.61
CA ALA A 983 -38.97 -28.79 -20.55
C ALA A 983 -37.97 -28.66 -19.37
N VAL A 984 -37.77 -27.41 -18.93
CA VAL A 984 -37.86 -26.94 -17.52
C VAL A 984 -36.88 -27.47 -16.43
N ILE A 985 -36.04 -26.54 -15.94
CA ILE A 985 -35.46 -26.38 -14.57
C ILE A 985 -34.50 -27.44 -13.97
N GLY A 986 -33.39 -26.95 -13.40
CA GLY A 986 -32.51 -27.64 -12.43
C GLY A 986 -31.37 -26.71 -11.96
N ILE A 987 -31.03 -26.69 -10.66
CA ILE A 987 -30.18 -25.63 -10.05
C ILE A 987 -28.93 -26.20 -9.34
N THR A 988 -27.89 -25.36 -9.27
CA THR A 988 -26.85 -25.22 -8.21
C THR A 988 -25.46 -25.87 -8.34
N ALA A 989 -24.45 -25.00 -8.11
CA ALA A 989 -23.23 -25.21 -7.30
C ALA A 989 -21.93 -25.82 -7.89
N TYR A 990 -20.90 -24.96 -7.90
CA TYR A 990 -19.55 -25.20 -7.34
C TYR A 990 -18.52 -26.06 -8.12
N SER A 991 -17.61 -25.39 -8.86
CA SER A 991 -16.18 -25.34 -8.44
C SER A 991 -15.26 -24.41 -9.27
N LYS A 992 -14.71 -23.42 -8.57
CA LYS A 992 -13.30 -22.95 -8.58
C LYS A 992 -12.36 -23.36 -9.75
N LYS A 993 -11.81 -22.33 -10.43
CA LYS A 993 -10.34 -21.98 -10.49
C LYS A 993 -9.70 -21.88 -11.89
N LYS A 994 -8.80 -20.87 -12.01
CA LYS A 994 -7.77 -20.64 -13.06
C LYS A 994 -8.36 -20.03 -14.36
N LYS A 995 -8.11 -18.76 -14.73
CA LYS A 995 -6.89 -17.92 -14.80
C LYS A 995 -6.05 -18.20 -16.05
N GLU A 996 -6.26 -17.37 -17.06
CA GLU A 996 -5.30 -17.06 -18.12
C GLU A 996 -4.94 -15.57 -18.05
N ASN A 997 -3.73 -15.22 -18.50
CA ASN A 997 -3.30 -13.84 -18.72
C ASN A 997 -3.17 -13.66 -20.23
N ALA A 998 -3.77 -12.61 -20.79
CA ALA A 998 -3.44 -12.09 -22.12
C ALA A 998 -3.72 -10.58 -22.11
N GLU A 999 -2.69 -9.81 -22.50
CA GLU A 999 -2.63 -8.34 -22.58
C GLU A 999 -2.78 -7.57 -21.26
#